data_AF-A0AAD9SG57-F1
#
_entry.id   AF-A0AAD9SG57-F1
#
_cell.length_a   1.000
_cell.length_b   1.000
_cell.length_c   1.000
_cell.angle_alpha   90.00
_cell.angle_beta   90.00
_cell.angle_gamma   90.00
#
_symmetry.space_group_name_H-M   'P 1'
#
loop_
_entity.id
_entity.type
_entity.pdbx_description
1 polymer ?
#
loop_
_entity_poly.entity_id
_entity_poly.type
_entity_poly.pdbx_seq_one_letter_code
_entity_poly.pdbx_strand_id
1 'polypeptide(L)'
;MRLLNVQTLAFEEFIGEVGNGIPPYAILSHTWGPEEVTFKDHTEQQDESCEKKGYDKIRGCCRLAESEGFQYVWIDTCCIDKSSSAELSEAINSMFQWYRDAAICYAYLSDVDSLDDLTVLADGDDKSESSSVFARSRWFTRGWTLQELLAPAEVVFLAADWSEIGTKRSLGAEVSRITRISEKVLLECRWDEYSVAQKMSWAAGRQTTRLEDAAYCLMGLFDVNMPLLYGEGRKAFSRLQQAIMQRSEDQSIFAWSYPDDKHSHILMSGIMAPSPEYFKDASQIETLDRSDDYESPFEVVNQLVRLRLRLLDEVEGIKLQTYASKPLLHDVIEVQQINGGPQVLAQDTGIATIPDALPVIDSTGGIPRLGGVALEDELTEINVDGISASGSMDRDLQKDSSDGNEHENTGEFETLIPINKPMWRWYIYEKVVIAPLRCRIGQNQLGILLSKGRAYSLGGKMNLRLHYPSLVMINMKMAREKVVEEYNASASNYETFTITTPIGRLETELYLTALGDPTGLNILDLGGGTGLRARQAVERGAAAVDVVDISPEMLRVGQHEAAKNGFADRIRFIEADVSQSLSHLDLRESYDLVQANWVFDHAESIESLERMYTNVVTYLKPGGRFICVHVVNPKGANLKGKKYGASHSEIEETPGGLKYWVTLYTDPPVKFGSASLEVLYSGSLKMHEKFGLVNAKVVPIENTKVAREDPDFWQDCVKEPMIQFVTASKA
;
A
#
# COMPACT_ATOMS: atom_id res chain seq x y z
N MET A 1 34.56 16.51 -11.10
CA MET A 1 33.63 16.89 -12.19
C MET A 1 34.39 17.69 -13.24
N ARG A 2 34.08 17.52 -14.53
CA ARG A 2 34.64 18.32 -15.63
C ARG A 2 33.56 19.21 -16.22
N LEU A 3 33.87 20.48 -16.45
CA LEU A 3 32.97 21.47 -17.07
C LEU A 3 33.62 22.03 -18.33
N LEU A 4 32.81 22.55 -19.25
CA LEU A 4 33.23 23.28 -20.44
C LEU A 4 33.08 24.79 -20.19
N ASN A 5 34.16 25.55 -20.34
CA ASN A 5 34.17 27.00 -20.26
C ASN A 5 33.48 27.59 -21.50
N VAL A 6 32.47 28.45 -21.32
CA VAL A 6 31.62 28.92 -22.43
C VAL A 6 32.35 29.81 -23.44
N GLN A 7 33.38 30.54 -22.99
CA GLN A 7 34.10 31.53 -23.80
C GLN A 7 35.30 30.92 -24.54
N THR A 8 36.05 30.05 -23.86
CA THR A 8 37.25 29.42 -24.43
C THR A 8 36.97 28.09 -25.11
N LEU A 9 35.83 27.47 -24.81
CA LEU A 9 35.52 26.07 -25.11
C LEU A 9 36.59 25.09 -24.62
N ALA A 10 37.35 25.46 -23.57
CA ALA A 10 38.28 24.56 -22.90
C ALA A 10 37.56 23.76 -21.80
N PHE A 11 38.07 22.55 -21.52
CA PHE A 11 37.63 21.78 -20.36
C PHE A 11 38.41 22.19 -19.11
N GLU A 12 37.70 22.35 -18.00
CA GLU A 12 38.26 22.65 -16.69
C GLU A 12 37.72 21.63 -15.67
N GLU A 13 38.58 21.19 -14.74
CA GLU A 13 38.25 20.14 -13.76
C GLU A 13 38.13 20.70 -12.34
N PHE A 14 37.02 20.34 -11.69
CA PHE A 14 36.60 20.88 -10.40
C PHE A 14 36.33 19.75 -9.40
N ILE A 15 36.73 19.98 -8.14
CA ILE A 15 36.64 19.03 -7.02
C ILE A 15 36.07 19.79 -5.82
N GLY A 16 35.02 19.25 -5.22
CA GLY A 16 34.30 19.87 -4.11
C GLY A 16 32.79 19.85 -4.34
N GLU A 17 32.11 20.86 -3.80
CA GLU A 17 30.66 21.05 -3.91
C GLU A 17 30.36 22.34 -4.71
N VAL A 18 29.11 22.53 -5.15
CA VAL A 18 28.72 23.76 -5.86
C VAL A 18 28.78 24.96 -4.90
N GLY A 19 29.51 26.00 -5.30
CA GLY A 19 29.87 27.14 -4.44
C GLY A 19 31.09 26.89 -3.53
N ASN A 20 31.60 25.66 -3.45
CA ASN A 20 32.73 25.27 -2.60
C ASN A 20 33.65 24.27 -3.33
N GLY A 21 34.28 24.72 -4.41
CA GLY A 21 35.18 23.95 -5.25
C GLY A 21 34.67 23.70 -6.68
N ILE A 22 33.35 23.70 -6.88
CA ILE A 22 32.70 23.70 -8.20
C ILE A 22 31.98 25.07 -8.39
N PRO A 23 32.21 25.80 -9.49
CA PRO A 23 31.49 27.05 -9.78
C PRO A 23 30.02 26.78 -10.18
N PRO A 24 29.11 27.76 -10.16
CA PRO A 24 27.79 27.62 -10.76
C PRO A 24 27.87 27.36 -12.27
N TYR A 25 27.03 26.44 -12.77
CA TYR A 25 26.98 26.01 -14.18
C TYR A 25 25.55 25.74 -14.63
N ALA A 26 25.33 25.85 -15.94
CA ALA A 26 24.14 25.33 -16.61
C ALA A 26 24.39 23.91 -17.14
N ILE A 27 23.34 23.09 -17.29
CA ILE A 27 23.45 21.69 -17.73
C ILE A 27 22.57 21.39 -18.96
N LEU A 28 23.11 20.66 -19.94
CA LEU A 28 22.41 20.38 -21.20
C LEU A 28 21.80 18.97 -21.24
N SER A 29 20.50 18.89 -20.98
CA SER A 29 19.68 17.69 -21.22
C SER A 29 19.28 17.61 -22.69
N HIS A 30 19.50 16.46 -23.34
CA HIS A 30 19.14 16.28 -24.76
C HIS A 30 19.08 14.80 -25.17
N THR A 31 18.37 14.50 -26.27
CA THR A 31 18.50 13.17 -26.92
C THR A 31 19.67 13.18 -27.90
N TRP A 32 20.64 12.26 -27.73
CA TRP A 32 21.74 12.10 -28.67
C TRP A 32 21.23 11.82 -30.10
N GLY A 33 21.77 12.55 -31.07
CA GLY A 33 21.51 12.39 -32.50
C GLY A 33 22.67 11.73 -33.26
N PRO A 34 22.67 11.82 -34.60
CA PRO A 34 23.89 11.60 -35.38
C PRO A 34 24.91 12.72 -35.08
N GLU A 35 26.20 12.41 -35.27
CA GLU A 35 27.29 13.41 -35.24
C GLU A 35 27.43 14.16 -33.90
N GLU A 36 27.19 13.48 -32.78
CA GLU A 36 27.57 13.99 -31.46
C GLU A 36 29.09 14.16 -31.33
N VAL A 37 29.50 15.18 -30.56
CA VAL A 37 30.90 15.46 -30.23
C VAL A 37 31.23 14.81 -28.89
N THR A 38 32.13 13.83 -28.90
CA THR A 38 32.66 13.21 -27.68
C THR A 38 33.80 14.04 -27.07
N PHE A 39 34.23 13.67 -25.86
CA PHE A 39 35.42 14.26 -25.23
C PHE A 39 36.63 14.27 -26.18
N LYS A 40 36.90 13.15 -26.87
CA LYS A 40 38.04 13.01 -27.79
C LYS A 40 37.88 13.76 -29.10
N ASP A 41 36.66 13.86 -29.62
CA ASP A 41 36.39 14.73 -30.78
C ASP A 41 36.79 16.18 -30.48
N HIS A 42 36.52 16.63 -29.26
CA HIS A 42 36.78 18.00 -28.81
C HIS A 42 38.24 18.25 -28.41
N THR A 43 38.96 17.24 -27.87
CA THR A 43 40.35 17.39 -27.43
C THR A 43 41.42 16.94 -28.43
N GLU A 44 41.12 15.97 -29.30
CA GLU A 44 42.07 15.35 -30.23
C GLU A 44 41.78 15.68 -31.71
N GLN A 45 40.53 16.09 -32.05
CA GLN A 45 40.06 16.25 -33.43
C GLN A 45 39.27 17.56 -33.65
N GLN A 46 39.65 18.64 -32.96
CA GLN A 46 38.85 19.88 -32.89
C GLN A 46 38.57 20.53 -34.26
N ASP A 47 39.49 20.44 -35.22
CA ASP A 47 39.31 20.98 -36.58
C ASP A 47 38.28 20.17 -37.40
N GLU A 48 38.30 18.84 -37.31
CA GLU A 48 37.35 17.96 -38.03
C GLU A 48 35.98 17.88 -37.32
N SER A 49 35.98 17.98 -35.98
CA SER A 49 34.75 17.92 -35.19
C SER A 49 33.92 19.21 -35.25
N CYS A 50 34.50 20.33 -35.70
CA CYS A 50 33.77 21.61 -35.80
C CYS A 50 32.71 21.65 -36.93
N GLU A 51 32.73 20.69 -37.86
CA GLU A 51 31.69 20.47 -38.89
C GLU A 51 30.54 19.55 -38.41
N LYS A 52 30.68 18.91 -37.24
CA LYS A 52 29.66 17.98 -36.70
C LYS A 52 28.48 18.75 -36.09
N LYS A 53 27.25 18.28 -36.31
CA LYS A 53 26.02 18.88 -35.74
C LYS A 53 26.02 18.95 -34.22
N GLY A 54 26.67 18.01 -33.53
CA GLY A 54 26.90 18.08 -32.08
C GLY A 54 27.69 19.31 -31.65
N TYR A 55 28.58 19.84 -32.50
CA TYR A 55 29.39 21.02 -32.21
C TYR A 55 28.55 22.31 -32.21
N ASP A 56 27.61 22.44 -33.14
CA ASP A 56 26.69 23.58 -33.15
C ASP A 56 25.71 23.54 -31.98
N LYS A 57 25.35 22.35 -31.48
CA LYS A 57 24.62 22.19 -30.21
C LYS A 57 25.45 22.66 -29.01
N ILE A 58 26.75 22.32 -28.94
CA ILE A 58 27.67 22.85 -27.92
C ILE A 58 27.75 24.38 -28.01
N ARG A 59 27.94 24.94 -29.21
CA ARG A 59 27.94 26.40 -29.44
C ARG A 59 26.59 27.06 -29.09
N GLY A 60 25.46 26.38 -29.26
CA GLY A 60 24.15 26.85 -28.80
C GLY A 60 24.08 26.96 -27.29
N CYS A 61 24.42 25.87 -26.60
CA CYS A 61 24.46 25.79 -25.14
C CYS A 61 25.36 26.86 -24.52
N CYS A 62 26.61 27.00 -25.01
CA CYS A 62 27.54 28.00 -24.51
C CYS A 62 27.05 29.45 -24.73
N ARG A 63 26.41 29.75 -25.87
CA ARG A 63 25.87 31.09 -26.16
C ARG A 63 24.70 31.44 -25.24
N LEU A 64 23.77 30.50 -25.00
CA LEU A 64 22.65 30.72 -24.08
C LEU A 64 23.18 30.91 -22.65
N ALA A 65 24.04 30.00 -22.19
CA ALA A 65 24.69 30.07 -20.88
C ALA A 65 25.44 31.39 -20.65
N GLU A 66 26.24 31.85 -21.62
CA GLU A 66 26.94 33.14 -21.55
C GLU A 66 25.95 34.31 -21.47
N SER A 67 24.85 34.27 -22.24
CA SER A 67 23.83 35.33 -22.23
C SER A 67 23.06 35.43 -20.91
N GLU A 68 22.94 34.32 -20.17
CA GLU A 68 22.37 34.25 -18.82
C GLU A 68 23.43 34.48 -17.71
N GLY A 69 24.71 34.65 -18.07
CA GLY A 69 25.81 34.98 -17.16
C GLY A 69 26.58 33.78 -16.57
N PHE A 70 26.32 32.56 -17.05
CA PHE A 70 27.10 31.37 -16.66
C PHE A 70 28.44 31.32 -17.39
N GLN A 71 29.51 31.03 -16.64
CA GLN A 71 30.86 30.85 -17.21
C GLN A 71 31.13 29.41 -17.68
N TYR A 72 30.31 28.46 -17.23
CA TYR A 72 30.52 27.03 -17.41
C TYR A 72 29.23 26.31 -17.77
N VAL A 73 29.35 25.29 -18.64
CA VAL A 73 28.29 24.32 -18.93
C VAL A 73 28.78 22.89 -18.70
N TRP A 74 27.85 22.00 -18.34
CA TRP A 74 28.06 20.56 -18.41
C TRP A 74 27.23 19.96 -19.54
N ILE A 75 27.85 19.10 -20.33
CA ILE A 75 27.22 18.41 -21.47
C ILE A 75 27.70 16.96 -21.45
N ASP A 76 26.78 16.01 -21.32
CA ASP A 76 27.14 14.60 -21.08
C ASP A 76 28.01 14.01 -22.20
N THR A 77 27.75 14.35 -23.47
CA THR A 77 28.45 13.85 -24.66
C THR A 77 29.95 14.18 -24.64
N CYS A 78 30.32 15.41 -24.30
CA CYS A 78 31.71 15.88 -24.38
C CYS A 78 32.43 16.01 -23.02
N CYS A 79 31.72 16.27 -21.91
CA CYS A 79 32.37 16.45 -20.60
C CYS A 79 32.82 15.11 -19.95
N ILE A 80 32.25 13.97 -20.35
CA ILE A 80 32.60 12.63 -19.87
C ILE A 80 33.46 11.89 -20.92
N ASP A 81 34.68 11.48 -20.57
CA ASP A 81 35.46 10.51 -21.35
C ASP A 81 34.88 9.09 -21.18
N LYS A 82 34.04 8.72 -22.15
CA LYS A 82 33.39 7.40 -22.21
C LYS A 82 34.37 6.27 -22.57
N SER A 83 35.63 6.57 -22.87
CA SER A 83 36.69 5.56 -23.02
C SER A 83 37.34 5.19 -21.67
N SER A 84 37.26 6.06 -20.66
CA SER A 84 37.60 5.76 -19.27
C SER A 84 36.42 5.08 -18.58
N SER A 85 36.51 3.77 -18.35
CA SER A 85 35.46 3.02 -17.64
C SER A 85 35.29 3.43 -16.18
N ALA A 86 36.36 3.93 -15.55
CA ALA A 86 36.33 4.50 -14.21
C ALA A 86 35.54 5.82 -14.19
N GLU A 87 35.88 6.76 -15.08
CA GLU A 87 35.20 8.06 -15.16
C GLU A 87 33.72 7.90 -15.58
N LEU A 88 33.43 7.02 -16.53
CA LEU A 88 32.05 6.69 -16.92
C LEU A 88 31.23 6.12 -15.73
N SER A 89 31.86 5.32 -14.87
CA SER A 89 31.21 4.76 -13.69
C SER A 89 30.99 5.82 -12.59
N GLU A 90 31.96 6.71 -12.36
CA GLU A 90 31.83 7.85 -11.45
C GLU A 90 30.72 8.80 -11.94
N ALA A 91 30.76 9.16 -13.22
CA ALA A 91 29.82 10.08 -13.84
C ALA A 91 28.38 9.56 -13.80
N ILE A 92 28.12 8.30 -14.13
CA ILE A 92 26.77 7.73 -14.08
C ILE A 92 26.25 7.61 -12.63
N ASN A 93 27.12 7.36 -11.63
CA ASN A 93 26.70 7.40 -10.23
C ASN A 93 26.48 8.83 -9.70
N SER A 94 27.07 9.85 -10.35
CA SER A 94 26.98 11.26 -9.95
C SER A 94 25.97 12.08 -10.77
N MET A 95 25.49 11.55 -11.90
CA MET A 95 24.73 12.32 -12.90
C MET A 95 23.46 12.96 -12.34
N PHE A 96 22.71 12.25 -11.50
CA PHE A 96 21.52 12.79 -10.84
C PHE A 96 21.88 13.99 -9.94
N GLN A 97 22.99 13.90 -9.19
CA GLN A 97 23.47 15.01 -8.39
C GLN A 97 23.91 16.19 -9.27
N TRP A 98 24.57 15.95 -10.42
CA TRP A 98 24.97 17.01 -11.33
C TRP A 98 23.76 17.71 -11.99
N TYR A 99 22.66 17.00 -12.25
CA TYR A 99 21.40 17.64 -12.66
C TYR A 99 20.72 18.39 -11.51
N ARG A 100 20.76 17.88 -10.28
CA ARG A 100 20.19 18.54 -9.08
C ARG A 100 20.93 19.81 -8.67
N ASP A 101 22.26 19.78 -8.72
CA ASP A 101 23.13 20.84 -8.22
C ASP A 101 23.47 21.88 -9.31
N ALA A 102 23.01 21.68 -10.55
CA ALA A 102 23.08 22.67 -11.62
C ALA A 102 22.13 23.85 -11.36
N ALA A 103 22.52 25.06 -11.79
CA ALA A 103 21.73 26.26 -11.58
C ALA A 103 20.51 26.35 -12.53
N ILE A 104 20.63 25.77 -13.73
CA ILE A 104 19.57 25.70 -14.74
C ILE A 104 19.82 24.50 -15.67
N CYS A 105 18.76 23.80 -16.08
CA CYS A 105 18.80 22.73 -17.05
C CYS A 105 18.17 23.17 -18.37
N TYR A 106 18.95 23.13 -19.46
CA TYR A 106 18.45 23.36 -20.81
C TYR A 106 18.04 22.00 -21.41
N ALA A 107 16.75 21.79 -21.63
CA ALA A 107 16.18 20.62 -22.28
C ALA A 107 16.03 20.88 -23.79
N TYR A 108 17.06 20.54 -24.56
CA TYR A 108 17.13 20.81 -26.00
C TYR A 108 16.43 19.73 -26.83
N LEU A 109 15.33 20.11 -27.48
CA LEU A 109 14.43 19.23 -28.24
C LEU A 109 14.77 19.27 -29.73
N SER A 110 15.69 18.41 -30.17
CA SER A 110 16.14 18.29 -31.57
C SER A 110 15.11 17.68 -32.55
N ASP A 111 13.84 17.71 -32.18
CA ASP A 111 12.67 17.27 -32.95
C ASP A 111 11.43 18.15 -32.74
N VAL A 112 11.64 19.38 -32.28
CA VAL A 112 10.67 20.48 -32.30
C VAL A 112 11.33 21.62 -33.08
N ASP A 113 10.84 21.94 -34.28
CA ASP A 113 11.55 22.84 -35.20
C ASP A 113 11.41 24.32 -34.79
N SER A 114 10.24 24.75 -34.32
CA SER A 114 10.00 26.15 -33.91
C SER A 114 8.85 26.34 -32.90
N LEU A 115 8.72 27.55 -32.38
CA LEU A 115 7.58 27.99 -31.55
C LEU A 115 6.22 27.93 -32.28
N ASP A 116 6.19 28.11 -33.60
CA ASP A 116 4.93 28.12 -34.38
C ASP A 116 4.28 26.72 -34.43
N ASP A 117 5.05 25.64 -34.23
CA ASP A 117 4.54 24.25 -34.20
C ASP A 117 3.70 23.90 -32.95
N LEU A 118 3.55 24.85 -32.02
CA LEU A 118 2.67 24.73 -30.85
C LEU A 118 1.21 25.14 -31.14
N THR A 119 0.92 25.80 -32.27
CA THR A 119 -0.30 26.61 -32.41
C THR A 119 -1.59 25.85 -32.78
N VAL A 120 -1.60 24.51 -32.79
CA VAL A 120 -2.82 23.69 -33.05
C VAL A 120 -3.78 23.66 -31.84
N LEU A 121 -3.66 24.62 -30.92
CA LEU A 121 -4.41 24.73 -29.67
C LEU A 121 -5.36 25.94 -29.63
N ALA A 122 -5.48 26.70 -30.73
CA ALA A 122 -6.41 27.81 -30.87
C ALA A 122 -7.40 27.56 -32.03
N ASP A 123 -8.69 27.81 -31.77
CA ASP A 123 -9.85 27.69 -32.67
C ASP A 123 -10.28 26.26 -33.09
N GLY A 124 -10.91 25.52 -32.15
CA GLY A 124 -11.66 24.30 -32.45
C GLY A 124 -12.42 23.72 -31.26
N ASP A 125 -13.75 23.68 -31.31
CA ASP A 125 -14.64 23.24 -30.21
C ASP A 125 -14.91 21.71 -30.27
N ASP A 126 -13.85 20.91 -30.45
CA ASP A 126 -13.93 19.45 -30.58
C ASP A 126 -12.82 18.74 -29.78
N LYS A 127 -13.19 17.77 -28.95
CA LYS A 127 -12.32 17.13 -27.95
C LYS A 127 -11.59 15.92 -28.53
N SER A 128 -10.84 16.14 -29.61
CA SER A 128 -10.06 15.13 -30.33
C SER A 128 -8.54 15.28 -30.09
N GLU A 129 -7.81 14.17 -30.05
CA GLU A 129 -6.39 14.14 -29.67
C GLU A 129 -5.46 14.80 -30.72
N SER A 130 -5.20 16.09 -30.59
CA SER A 130 -4.10 16.79 -31.28
C SER A 130 -2.92 17.01 -30.32
N SER A 131 -2.11 15.97 -30.11
CA SER A 131 -0.90 16.09 -29.27
C SER A 131 0.15 16.95 -29.96
N SER A 132 0.55 18.05 -29.31
CA SER A 132 1.56 19.01 -29.76
C SER A 132 2.87 18.36 -30.20
N VAL A 133 3.65 19.02 -31.07
CA VAL A 133 4.97 18.51 -31.51
C VAL A 133 5.91 18.35 -30.30
N PHE A 134 5.87 19.32 -29.37
CA PHE A 134 6.48 19.25 -28.04
C PHE A 134 6.16 17.94 -27.30
N ALA A 135 4.86 17.63 -27.14
CA ALA A 135 4.40 16.41 -26.46
C ALA A 135 4.79 15.11 -27.18
N ARG A 136 5.19 15.18 -28.44
CA ARG A 136 5.65 14.05 -29.26
C ARG A 136 7.17 13.91 -29.32
N SER A 137 7.93 14.83 -28.72
CA SER A 137 9.40 14.78 -28.71
C SER A 137 9.93 13.47 -28.09
N ARG A 138 10.98 12.90 -28.71
CA ARG A 138 11.73 11.76 -28.17
C ARG A 138 12.32 12.02 -26.79
N TRP A 139 12.46 13.28 -26.38
CA TRP A 139 12.96 13.64 -25.06
C TRP A 139 12.10 13.08 -23.93
N PHE A 140 10.76 13.15 -24.04
CA PHE A 140 9.86 12.60 -23.03
C PHE A 140 9.87 11.07 -22.92
N THR A 141 10.21 10.39 -24.03
CA THR A 141 10.27 8.91 -24.09
C THR A 141 11.67 8.34 -23.89
N ARG A 142 12.70 9.17 -23.66
CA ARG A 142 14.05 8.72 -23.30
C ARG A 142 14.12 8.30 -21.82
N GLY A 143 14.83 7.22 -21.51
CA GLY A 143 15.03 6.78 -20.12
C GLY A 143 15.83 7.78 -19.27
N TRP A 144 16.98 8.23 -19.78
CA TRP A 144 17.89 9.13 -19.06
C TRP A 144 17.25 10.48 -18.68
N THR A 145 16.40 11.06 -19.54
CA THR A 145 15.75 12.38 -19.32
C THR A 145 14.78 12.41 -18.14
N LEU A 146 14.46 11.28 -17.49
CA LEU A 146 13.61 11.27 -16.28
C LEU A 146 14.27 12.01 -15.12
N GLN A 147 15.54 11.70 -14.83
CA GLN A 147 16.31 12.43 -13.81
C GLN A 147 16.62 13.86 -14.24
N GLU A 148 16.76 14.11 -15.54
CA GLU A 148 17.05 15.44 -16.11
C GLU A 148 15.82 16.38 -16.05
N LEU A 149 14.62 15.81 -15.93
CA LEU A 149 13.37 16.54 -15.63
C LEU A 149 13.17 16.79 -14.13
N LEU A 150 13.41 15.74 -13.32
CA LEU A 150 13.06 15.72 -11.91
C LEU A 150 14.10 16.41 -11.01
N ALA A 151 15.39 16.12 -11.22
CA ALA A 151 16.46 16.53 -10.34
C ALA A 151 16.73 18.05 -10.33
N PRO A 152 16.81 18.75 -11.48
CA PRO A 152 17.05 20.19 -11.48
C PRO A 152 15.84 20.95 -10.92
N ALA A 153 16.09 22.02 -10.17
CA ALA A 153 15.02 22.92 -9.73
C ALA A 153 14.31 23.56 -10.95
N GLU A 154 15.08 24.23 -11.81
CA GLU A 154 14.58 24.90 -13.01
C GLU A 154 15.04 24.18 -14.29
N VAL A 155 14.09 23.99 -15.22
CA VAL A 155 14.31 23.36 -16.52
C VAL A 155 13.63 24.23 -17.59
N VAL A 156 14.37 24.59 -18.64
CA VAL A 156 13.88 25.36 -19.80
C VAL A 156 13.87 24.45 -21.02
N PHE A 157 12.72 24.32 -21.68
CA PHE A 157 12.57 23.57 -22.91
C PHE A 157 12.88 24.46 -24.11
N LEU A 158 13.78 23.99 -24.98
CA LEU A 158 14.27 24.72 -26.14
C LEU A 158 13.99 23.95 -27.42
N ALA A 159 13.55 24.64 -28.46
CA ALA A 159 13.41 24.08 -29.81
C ALA A 159 14.78 23.92 -30.50
N ALA A 160 14.80 23.28 -31.67
CA ALA A 160 16.01 23.03 -32.45
C ALA A 160 16.72 24.31 -32.93
N ASP A 161 16.01 25.43 -33.02
CA ASP A 161 16.56 26.77 -33.33
C ASP A 161 17.09 27.53 -32.10
N TRP A 162 16.98 26.95 -30.90
CA TRP A 162 17.25 27.54 -29.57
C TRP A 162 16.24 28.59 -29.10
N SER A 163 15.04 28.66 -29.69
CA SER A 163 13.92 29.41 -29.10
C SER A 163 13.36 28.73 -27.84
N GLU A 164 12.94 29.53 -26.86
CA GLU A 164 12.29 29.02 -25.64
C GLU A 164 10.85 28.58 -25.95
N ILE A 165 10.56 27.31 -25.70
CA ILE A 165 9.21 26.73 -25.71
C ILE A 165 8.48 27.05 -24.39
N GLY A 166 9.24 27.09 -23.30
CA GLY A 166 8.79 27.44 -21.96
C GLY A 166 9.56 26.69 -20.88
N THR A 167 9.17 26.86 -19.62
CA THR A 167 9.82 26.22 -18.47
C THR A 167 9.01 25.05 -17.93
N LYS A 168 9.64 24.15 -17.15
CA LYS A 168 8.93 23.14 -16.32
C LYS A 168 7.86 23.76 -15.41
N ARG A 169 8.04 25.03 -15.03
CA ARG A 169 7.08 25.81 -14.23
C ARG A 169 5.89 26.33 -15.06
N SER A 170 6.12 26.86 -16.26
CA SER A 170 5.04 27.41 -17.10
C SER A 170 4.30 26.35 -17.91
N LEU A 171 4.91 25.19 -18.16
CA LEU A 171 4.34 24.06 -18.91
C LEU A 171 3.90 22.91 -17.99
N GLY A 172 3.77 23.14 -16.68
CA GLY A 172 3.53 22.12 -15.64
C GLY A 172 2.44 21.11 -16.00
N ALA A 173 1.23 21.59 -16.32
CA ALA A 173 0.09 20.76 -16.69
C ALA A 173 0.33 19.90 -17.96
N GLU A 174 0.99 20.45 -18.98
CA GLU A 174 1.29 19.73 -20.24
C GLU A 174 2.38 18.68 -20.01
N VAL A 175 3.46 19.03 -19.29
CA VAL A 175 4.50 18.07 -18.89
C VAL A 175 3.92 16.97 -18.00
N SER A 176 3.01 17.30 -17.10
CA SER A 176 2.28 16.33 -16.26
C SER A 176 1.40 15.40 -17.10
N ARG A 177 0.67 15.93 -18.10
CA ARG A 177 -0.14 15.14 -19.05
C ARG A 177 0.73 14.16 -19.85
N ILE A 178 1.87 14.62 -20.37
CA ILE A 178 2.80 13.80 -21.17
C ILE A 178 3.44 12.70 -20.33
N THR A 179 3.96 13.05 -19.15
CA THR A 179 4.81 12.15 -18.35
C THR A 179 4.07 11.31 -17.31
N ARG A 180 2.80 11.64 -17.02
CA ARG A 180 1.99 11.11 -15.90
C ARG A 180 2.57 11.43 -14.51
N ILE A 181 3.54 12.33 -14.43
CA ILE A 181 4.15 12.83 -13.19
C ILE A 181 3.34 14.05 -12.74
N SER A 182 2.73 14.02 -11.56
CA SER A 182 1.90 15.15 -11.08
C SER A 182 2.68 16.47 -11.00
N GLU A 183 2.02 17.59 -11.25
CA GLU A 183 2.62 18.93 -11.14
C GLU A 183 3.30 19.18 -9.78
N LYS A 184 2.75 18.64 -8.67
CA LYS A 184 3.37 18.70 -7.35
C LYS A 184 4.82 18.16 -7.37
N VAL A 185 5.03 16.96 -7.95
CA VAL A 185 6.35 16.33 -8.06
C VAL A 185 7.29 17.20 -8.92
N LEU A 186 6.79 17.70 -10.05
CA LEU A 186 7.58 18.48 -11.01
C LEU A 186 8.06 19.83 -10.44
N LEU A 187 7.26 20.45 -9.56
CA LEU A 187 7.48 21.80 -9.03
C LEU A 187 8.16 21.85 -7.65
N GLU A 188 7.97 20.82 -6.80
CA GLU A 188 8.52 20.83 -5.43
C GLU A 188 9.91 20.18 -5.32
N CYS A 189 10.33 19.35 -6.28
CA CYS A 189 11.58 18.56 -6.21
C CYS A 189 11.67 17.63 -4.97
N ARG A 190 10.52 17.15 -4.49
CA ARG A 190 10.39 16.24 -3.32
C ARG A 190 9.95 14.83 -3.71
N TRP A 191 10.70 14.21 -4.62
CA TRP A 191 10.47 12.82 -5.08
C TRP A 191 10.77 11.77 -3.99
N ASP A 192 11.42 12.17 -2.90
CA ASP A 192 11.67 11.37 -1.70
C ASP A 192 10.37 10.96 -0.99
N GLU A 193 9.36 11.83 -0.94
CA GLU A 193 8.04 11.55 -0.31
C GLU A 193 7.24 10.44 -1.02
N TYR A 194 7.57 10.13 -2.27
CA TYR A 194 6.77 9.23 -3.12
C TYR A 194 7.23 7.78 -3.00
N SER A 195 6.32 6.84 -3.25
CA SER A 195 6.64 5.41 -3.14
C SER A 195 7.58 4.93 -4.25
N VAL A 196 8.20 3.77 -4.04
CA VAL A 196 9.01 3.09 -5.06
C VAL A 196 8.16 2.74 -6.27
N ALA A 197 6.92 2.28 -6.08
CA ALA A 197 5.98 2.02 -7.16
C ALA A 197 5.67 3.28 -7.98
N GLN A 198 5.46 4.43 -7.32
CA GLN A 198 5.23 5.70 -7.99
C GLN A 198 6.47 6.13 -8.79
N LYS A 199 7.67 6.11 -8.20
CA LYS A 199 8.92 6.42 -8.89
C LYS A 199 9.20 5.50 -10.09
N MET A 200 8.87 4.22 -9.98
CA MET A 200 8.94 3.28 -11.12
C MET A 200 7.90 3.58 -12.20
N SER A 201 6.68 4.02 -11.84
CA SER A 201 5.63 4.38 -12.82
C SER A 201 6.05 5.54 -13.73
N TRP A 202 6.83 6.50 -13.23
CA TRP A 202 7.38 7.63 -13.99
C TRP A 202 8.45 7.20 -15.02
N ALA A 203 8.97 5.98 -14.87
CA ALA A 203 9.93 5.34 -15.77
C ALA A 203 9.29 4.33 -16.74
N ALA A 204 8.00 4.01 -16.60
CA ALA A 204 7.25 3.22 -17.58
C ALA A 204 7.10 3.98 -18.91
N GLY A 205 6.94 3.26 -20.03
CA GLY A 205 6.90 3.83 -21.38
C GLY A 205 8.22 4.42 -21.91
N ARG A 206 9.22 4.67 -21.05
CA ARG A 206 10.53 5.21 -21.45
C ARG A 206 11.46 4.15 -22.03
N GLN A 207 12.35 4.58 -22.93
CA GLN A 207 13.19 3.73 -23.77
C GLN A 207 14.68 4.04 -23.60
N THR A 208 15.51 3.01 -23.61
CA THR A 208 16.98 3.11 -23.51
C THR A 208 17.67 2.35 -24.63
N THR A 209 18.87 2.79 -25.01
CA THR A 209 19.62 2.18 -26.13
C THR A 209 20.30 0.87 -25.70
N ARG A 210 20.78 0.80 -24.46
CA ARG A 210 21.24 -0.43 -23.81
C ARG A 210 20.15 -0.93 -22.87
N LEU A 211 20.08 -2.25 -22.66
CA LEU A 211 19.06 -2.85 -21.79
C LEU A 211 19.31 -2.57 -20.31
N GLU A 212 20.59 -2.42 -19.94
CA GLU A 212 21.04 -2.14 -18.58
C GLU A 212 20.80 -0.68 -18.17
N ASP A 213 20.78 0.25 -19.14
CA ASP A 213 20.51 1.67 -18.90
C ASP A 213 19.12 1.89 -18.26
N ALA A 214 18.14 1.01 -18.53
CA ALA A 214 16.82 1.05 -17.90
C ALA A 214 16.84 0.78 -16.38
N ALA A 215 18.01 0.40 -15.85
CA ALA A 215 18.31 0.40 -14.43
C ALA A 215 19.25 1.55 -14.03
N TYR A 216 20.31 1.80 -14.82
CA TYR A 216 21.32 2.81 -14.48
C TYR A 216 20.76 4.24 -14.44
N CYS A 217 19.82 4.59 -15.33
CA CYS A 217 19.21 5.92 -15.36
C CYS A 217 18.27 6.22 -14.17
N LEU A 218 17.98 5.22 -13.33
CA LEU A 218 17.12 5.35 -12.15
C LEU A 218 17.90 5.36 -10.83
N MET A 219 19.21 5.06 -10.85
CA MET A 219 20.00 4.88 -9.61
C MET A 219 19.94 6.10 -8.68
N GLY A 220 20.08 7.32 -9.22
CA GLY A 220 20.02 8.54 -8.42
C GLY A 220 18.60 8.91 -7.94
N LEU A 221 17.55 8.56 -8.70
CA LEU A 221 16.15 8.77 -8.29
C LEU A 221 15.78 7.95 -7.05
N PHE A 222 16.51 6.86 -6.81
CA PHE A 222 16.36 5.97 -5.67
C PHE A 222 17.47 6.09 -4.62
N ASP A 223 18.42 7.03 -4.78
CA ASP A 223 19.66 7.12 -3.99
C ASP A 223 20.35 5.76 -3.78
N VAL A 224 20.74 5.10 -4.87
CA VAL A 224 21.50 3.85 -4.83
C VAL A 224 22.74 3.91 -5.72
N ASN A 225 23.78 3.18 -5.34
CA ASN A 225 25.02 3.04 -6.13
C ASN A 225 25.26 1.57 -6.42
N MET A 226 25.56 1.21 -7.68
CA MET A 226 25.98 -0.14 -8.02
C MET A 226 26.94 -0.17 -9.23
N PRO A 227 27.84 -1.18 -9.33
CA PRO A 227 28.77 -1.30 -10.46
C PRO A 227 28.08 -1.47 -11.82
N LEU A 228 28.57 -0.76 -12.84
CA LEU A 228 28.09 -0.86 -14.21
C LEU A 228 28.66 -2.12 -14.89
N LEU A 229 27.81 -3.10 -15.19
CA LEU A 229 28.16 -4.36 -15.87
C LEU A 229 27.43 -4.47 -17.22
N TYR A 230 27.79 -3.62 -18.18
CA TYR A 230 27.26 -3.71 -19.55
C TYR A 230 27.52 -5.09 -20.16
N GLY A 231 26.47 -5.73 -20.65
CA GLY A 231 26.45 -7.14 -21.06
C GLY A 231 25.64 -8.04 -20.12
N GLU A 232 25.22 -7.58 -18.94
CA GLU A 232 24.35 -8.37 -18.05
C GLU A 232 22.87 -8.34 -18.44
N GLY A 233 22.46 -7.44 -19.34
CA GLY A 233 21.09 -7.28 -19.79
C GLY A 233 20.10 -6.95 -18.66
N ARG A 234 18.95 -7.63 -18.65
CA ARG A 234 17.86 -7.38 -17.68
C ARG A 234 18.26 -7.60 -16.21
N LYS A 235 19.38 -8.29 -15.93
CA LYS A 235 19.89 -8.49 -14.56
C LYS A 235 20.21 -7.16 -13.86
N ALA A 236 20.58 -6.11 -14.60
CA ALA A 236 20.78 -4.78 -14.06
C ALA A 236 19.54 -4.27 -13.31
N PHE A 237 18.33 -4.52 -13.84
CA PHE A 237 17.09 -4.06 -13.20
C PHE A 237 16.69 -4.90 -11.96
N SER A 238 17.07 -6.18 -11.92
CA SER A 238 16.98 -6.99 -10.69
C SER A 238 17.97 -6.49 -9.62
N ARG A 239 19.20 -6.12 -10.03
CA ARG A 239 20.20 -5.53 -9.13
C ARG A 239 19.79 -4.15 -8.60
N LEU A 240 19.15 -3.31 -9.42
CA LEU A 240 18.55 -2.05 -8.96
C LEU A 240 17.52 -2.31 -7.86
N GLN A 241 16.58 -3.25 -8.08
CA GLN A 241 15.60 -3.62 -7.05
C GLN A 241 16.26 -4.15 -5.77
N GLN A 242 17.31 -4.98 -5.87
CA GLN A 242 18.09 -5.42 -4.70
C GLN A 242 18.77 -4.25 -3.97
N ALA A 243 19.32 -3.26 -4.68
CA ALA A 243 19.94 -2.09 -4.08
C ALA A 243 18.91 -1.19 -3.38
N ILE A 244 17.72 -1.01 -3.96
CA ILE A 244 16.61 -0.29 -3.33
C ILE A 244 16.18 -1.01 -2.04
N MET A 245 16.02 -2.33 -2.09
CA MET A 245 15.68 -3.16 -0.91
C MET A 245 16.76 -3.17 0.18
N GLN A 246 17.97 -2.67 -0.09
CA GLN A 246 19.04 -2.51 0.91
C GLN A 246 19.05 -1.13 1.58
N ARG A 247 18.32 -0.14 1.04
CA ARG A 247 18.19 1.21 1.62
C ARG A 247 16.76 1.61 2.00
N SER A 248 15.74 0.91 1.51
CA SER A 248 14.33 1.22 1.73
C SER A 248 13.53 0.00 2.18
N GLU A 249 12.64 0.21 3.14
CA GLU A 249 11.64 -0.77 3.63
C GLU A 249 10.32 -0.71 2.84
N ASP A 250 10.24 0.12 1.80
CA ASP A 250 9.02 0.37 1.02
C ASP A 250 8.58 -0.87 0.23
N GLN A 251 7.52 -1.52 0.74
CA GLN A 251 6.91 -2.71 0.16
C GLN A 251 6.19 -2.46 -1.19
N SER A 252 5.99 -1.21 -1.62
CA SER A 252 5.43 -0.90 -2.94
C SER A 252 6.34 -1.39 -4.09
N ILE A 253 7.61 -1.68 -3.83
CA ILE A 253 8.50 -2.35 -4.81
C ILE A 253 7.96 -3.69 -5.33
N PHE A 254 7.05 -4.34 -4.61
CA PHE A 254 6.37 -5.58 -5.05
C PHE A 254 4.99 -5.33 -5.68
N ALA A 255 4.55 -4.08 -5.76
CA ALA A 255 3.23 -3.70 -6.25
C ALA A 255 3.24 -3.36 -7.76
N TRP A 256 3.52 -4.38 -8.56
CA TRP A 256 3.61 -4.31 -10.03
C TRP A 256 2.66 -5.30 -10.73
N SER A 257 2.37 -5.05 -12.01
CA SER A 257 1.42 -5.80 -12.84
C SER A 257 2.00 -6.16 -14.22
N TYR A 258 1.44 -7.17 -14.89
CA TYR A 258 1.73 -7.41 -16.30
C TYR A 258 0.85 -6.52 -17.19
N PRO A 259 1.39 -5.89 -18.25
CA PRO A 259 0.58 -5.27 -19.29
C PRO A 259 -0.31 -6.31 -20.01
N ASP A 260 -1.61 -6.02 -20.13
CA ASP A 260 -2.64 -6.90 -20.70
C ASP A 260 -2.32 -7.38 -22.13
N ASP A 261 -1.57 -6.57 -22.86
CA ASP A 261 -1.21 -6.69 -24.27
C ASP A 261 -0.10 -7.72 -24.59
N LYS A 262 0.63 -8.23 -23.58
CA LYS A 262 1.84 -9.07 -23.79
C LYS A 262 1.65 -10.53 -23.37
N HIS A 263 0.70 -11.21 -24.04
CA HIS A 263 0.41 -12.65 -23.85
C HIS A 263 1.41 -13.60 -24.54
N SER A 264 2.71 -13.31 -24.50
CA SER A 264 3.73 -14.09 -25.21
C SER A 264 4.93 -14.48 -24.33
N HIS A 265 5.16 -15.79 -24.25
CA HIS A 265 6.36 -16.47 -23.73
C HIS A 265 6.81 -16.14 -22.29
N ILE A 266 6.17 -16.85 -21.37
CA ILE A 266 6.77 -17.56 -20.21
C ILE A 266 8.30 -17.33 -20.07
N LEU A 267 8.67 -16.27 -19.36
CA LEU A 267 10.01 -16.08 -18.80
C LEU A 267 9.88 -16.10 -17.28
N MET A 268 10.81 -16.79 -16.63
CA MET A 268 10.86 -16.93 -15.18
C MET A 268 11.21 -15.58 -14.51
N SER A 269 10.20 -14.81 -14.17
CA SER A 269 10.30 -13.69 -13.24
C SER A 269 9.80 -14.13 -11.88
N GLY A 270 10.67 -14.04 -10.88
CA GLY A 270 10.28 -14.19 -9.47
C GLY A 270 9.50 -12.96 -8.98
N ILE A 271 9.62 -12.64 -7.69
CA ILE A 271 8.88 -11.50 -7.09
C ILE A 271 9.34 -10.10 -7.57
N MET A 272 10.47 -10.01 -8.28
CA MET A 272 11.00 -8.78 -8.86
C MET A 272 10.43 -8.50 -10.26
N ALA A 273 10.08 -7.24 -10.51
CA ALA A 273 9.58 -6.76 -11.79
C ALA A 273 10.64 -6.93 -12.91
N PRO A 274 10.28 -7.33 -14.14
CA PRO A 274 11.23 -7.47 -15.26
C PRO A 274 11.73 -6.17 -15.91
N SER A 275 11.03 -5.03 -15.68
CA SER A 275 11.39 -3.66 -16.12
C SER A 275 10.43 -2.63 -15.50
N PRO A 276 10.72 -1.31 -15.53
CA PRO A 276 9.82 -0.26 -15.00
C PRO A 276 8.42 -0.27 -15.61
N GLU A 277 8.27 -0.73 -16.84
CA GLU A 277 7.00 -0.92 -17.57
C GLU A 277 5.92 -1.67 -16.77
N TYR A 278 6.31 -2.55 -15.85
CA TYR A 278 5.39 -3.32 -15.00
C TYR A 278 4.76 -2.47 -13.86
N PHE A 279 5.18 -1.21 -13.72
CA PHE A 279 4.60 -0.21 -12.82
C PHE A 279 3.79 0.85 -13.59
N LYS A 280 3.44 0.64 -14.87
CA LYS A 280 2.73 1.62 -15.73
C LYS A 280 1.43 2.18 -15.13
N ASP A 281 0.76 1.40 -14.27
CA ASP A 281 -0.51 1.73 -13.61
C ASP A 281 -0.34 2.00 -12.10
N ALA A 282 0.91 2.14 -11.62
CA ALA A 282 1.24 2.17 -10.20
C ALA A 282 1.35 3.59 -9.59
N SER A 283 0.94 4.63 -10.33
CA SER A 283 1.08 6.03 -9.93
C SER A 283 0.22 6.45 -8.73
N GLN A 284 -0.81 5.67 -8.37
CA GLN A 284 -1.66 5.89 -7.21
C GLN A 284 -1.28 5.03 -5.98
N ILE A 285 -0.16 4.30 -6.03
CA ILE A 285 0.26 3.40 -4.94
C ILE A 285 1.02 4.21 -3.88
N GLU A 286 0.33 4.59 -2.82
CA GLU A 286 0.88 5.32 -1.67
C GLU A 286 1.40 4.34 -0.61
N THR A 287 2.43 4.73 0.13
CA THR A 287 2.88 4.00 1.32
C THR A 287 1.87 4.11 2.46
N LEU A 288 1.91 3.15 3.39
CA LEU A 288 1.27 3.25 4.69
C LEU A 288 2.29 3.69 5.75
N ASP A 289 1.85 4.52 6.68
CA ASP A 289 2.70 5.08 7.74
C ASP A 289 3.37 4.01 8.61
N ARG A 290 4.51 4.40 9.21
CA ARG A 290 5.29 3.54 10.09
C ARG A 290 4.52 3.30 11.40
N SER A 291 3.94 2.12 11.56
CA SER A 291 3.63 1.59 12.90
C SER A 291 4.94 1.16 13.57
N ASP A 292 5.15 1.54 14.84
CA ASP A 292 6.42 1.36 15.56
C ASP A 292 6.82 -0.10 15.90
N ASP A 293 6.19 -1.09 15.28
CA ASP A 293 6.55 -2.51 15.43
C ASP A 293 7.88 -2.82 14.74
N TYR A 294 8.90 -3.04 15.58
CA TYR A 294 10.27 -3.38 15.20
C TYR A 294 10.36 -4.74 14.46
N GLU A 295 10.40 -4.70 13.12
CA GLU A 295 11.33 -5.46 12.26
C GLU A 295 11.15 -5.06 10.79
N SER A 296 12.21 -5.20 9.97
CA SER A 296 12.11 -4.93 8.53
C SER A 296 11.16 -5.92 7.85
N PRO A 297 10.24 -5.47 6.98
CA PRO A 297 9.28 -6.35 6.29
C PRO A 297 9.94 -7.33 5.30
N PHE A 298 11.21 -7.11 4.93
CA PHE A 298 11.99 -8.02 4.10
C PHE A 298 13.50 -7.90 4.32
N GLU A 299 14.26 -8.87 3.82
CA GLU A 299 15.70 -9.01 3.99
C GLU A 299 16.31 -9.62 2.72
N VAL A 300 17.30 -8.97 2.13
CA VAL A 300 17.99 -9.48 0.92
C VAL A 300 19.24 -10.26 1.33
N VAL A 301 19.19 -11.59 1.23
CA VAL A 301 20.27 -12.50 1.65
C VAL A 301 20.74 -13.32 0.46
N ASN A 302 22.01 -13.15 0.06
CA ASN A 302 22.62 -13.92 -1.03
C ASN A 302 21.78 -13.95 -2.32
N GLN A 303 21.27 -12.78 -2.75
CA GLN A 303 20.36 -12.56 -3.88
C GLN A 303 18.92 -13.12 -3.72
N LEU A 304 18.60 -13.80 -2.61
CA LEU A 304 17.23 -14.18 -2.26
C LEU A 304 16.54 -13.05 -1.50
N VAL A 305 15.24 -12.84 -1.75
CA VAL A 305 14.39 -11.97 -0.94
C VAL A 305 13.65 -12.82 0.09
N ARG A 306 14.02 -12.70 1.37
CA ARG A 306 13.22 -13.22 2.49
C ARG A 306 12.19 -12.17 2.86
N LEU A 307 10.92 -12.54 2.85
CA LEU A 307 9.81 -11.65 3.24
C LEU A 307 9.32 -12.02 4.64
N ARG A 308 9.13 -11.03 5.52
CA ARG A 308 8.54 -11.18 6.85
C ARG A 308 7.09 -10.68 6.78
N LEU A 309 6.18 -11.59 6.48
CA LEU A 309 4.79 -11.28 6.15
C LEU A 309 3.84 -11.88 7.17
N ARG A 310 2.89 -11.08 7.66
CA ARG A 310 1.76 -11.55 8.47
C ARG A 310 0.82 -12.32 7.55
N LEU A 311 0.89 -13.65 7.60
CA LEU A 311 0.04 -14.51 6.78
C LEU A 311 -1.42 -14.39 7.26
N LEU A 312 -2.34 -14.17 6.32
CA LEU A 312 -3.77 -14.33 6.56
C LEU A 312 -4.20 -15.71 6.05
N ASP A 313 -4.51 -16.62 6.98
CA ASP A 313 -5.23 -17.87 6.69
C ASP A 313 -6.74 -17.56 6.55
N GLU A 314 -7.38 -18.14 5.53
CA GLU A 314 -8.85 -18.32 5.37
C GLU A 314 -9.76 -17.22 5.94
N VAL A 315 -9.66 -16.00 5.38
CA VAL A 315 -10.56 -14.89 5.74
C VAL A 315 -11.87 -14.96 4.93
N GLU A 316 -12.93 -15.49 5.54
CA GLU A 316 -14.28 -15.24 5.05
C GLU A 316 -14.56 -13.74 4.97
N GLY A 317 -15.07 -13.26 3.82
CA GLY A 317 -15.39 -11.85 3.63
C GLY A 317 -14.29 -10.98 3.01
N ILE A 318 -13.18 -11.51 2.50
CA ILE A 318 -12.33 -10.74 1.57
C ILE A 318 -12.84 -10.93 0.13
N LYS A 319 -13.42 -9.87 -0.46
CA LYS A 319 -13.56 -9.76 -1.93
C LYS A 319 -12.18 -9.43 -2.50
N LEU A 320 -11.47 -10.43 -2.99
CA LEU A 320 -10.25 -10.24 -3.77
C LEU A 320 -10.62 -9.66 -5.14
N GLN A 321 -10.33 -8.37 -5.34
CA GLN A 321 -10.35 -7.76 -6.67
C GLN A 321 -8.93 -7.81 -7.25
N THR A 322 -8.79 -8.48 -8.39
CA THR A 322 -7.51 -8.60 -9.12
C THR A 322 -7.13 -7.27 -9.74
N TYR A 323 -5.94 -6.76 -9.43
CA TYR A 323 -5.44 -5.50 -10.01
C TYR A 323 -4.92 -5.66 -11.46
N ALA A 324 -4.79 -6.90 -11.95
CA ALA A 324 -4.19 -7.20 -13.25
C ALA A 324 -4.85 -8.40 -13.96
N SER A 325 -4.77 -8.41 -15.29
CA SER A 325 -5.31 -9.49 -16.13
C SER A 325 -4.40 -10.74 -16.19
N LYS A 326 -4.76 -11.77 -15.41
CA LYS A 326 -4.30 -13.19 -15.48
C LYS A 326 -2.95 -13.51 -14.79
N PRO A 327 -2.74 -14.75 -14.28
CA PRO A 327 -1.55 -15.15 -13.50
C PRO A 327 -0.48 -15.98 -14.27
N LEU A 328 0.80 -15.86 -13.89
CA LEU A 328 1.97 -16.80 -14.02
C LEU A 328 3.15 -16.23 -13.15
N LEU A 329 4.23 -16.90 -12.73
CA LEU A 329 4.51 -18.30 -12.29
C LEU A 329 5.92 -18.38 -11.61
N HIS A 330 6.02 -19.09 -10.47
CA HIS A 330 7.23 -19.57 -9.74
C HIS A 330 8.13 -18.59 -8.96
N ASP A 331 8.29 -18.88 -7.66
CA ASP A 331 9.55 -18.68 -6.91
C ASP A 331 9.63 -19.61 -5.66
N VAL A 332 10.71 -19.57 -4.87
CA VAL A 332 10.76 -20.20 -3.52
C VAL A 332 11.04 -19.13 -2.47
N ILE A 333 10.15 -18.99 -1.48
CA ILE A 333 10.33 -18.04 -0.37
C ILE A 333 10.39 -18.79 0.96
N GLU A 334 11.42 -18.44 1.75
CA GLU A 334 11.60 -18.86 3.13
C GLU A 334 10.65 -18.05 4.03
N VAL A 335 9.43 -18.57 4.21
CA VAL A 335 8.41 -17.90 5.03
C VAL A 335 8.54 -18.33 6.48
N GLN A 336 9.20 -17.49 7.28
CA GLN A 336 9.33 -17.73 8.71
C GLN A 336 8.06 -17.26 9.45
N GLN A 337 7.27 -18.21 9.93
CA GLN A 337 6.09 -17.95 10.77
C GLN A 337 6.53 -17.34 12.11
N ILE A 338 6.37 -16.02 12.25
CA ILE A 338 6.59 -15.31 13.51
C ILE A 338 5.36 -15.54 14.39
N ASN A 339 5.37 -16.62 15.17
CA ASN A 339 4.39 -16.84 16.24
C ASN A 339 4.65 -15.82 17.36
N GLY A 340 3.82 -14.79 17.44
CA GLY A 340 3.84 -13.79 18.50
C GLY A 340 3.39 -14.37 19.84
N GLY A 341 4.30 -15.08 20.53
CA GLY A 341 4.05 -15.66 21.85
C GLY A 341 5.36 -16.03 22.57
N PRO A 342 5.54 -15.70 23.86
CA PRO A 342 6.82 -15.88 24.55
C PRO A 342 7.02 -17.31 25.10
N GLN A 343 7.97 -18.06 24.52
CA GLN A 343 8.62 -19.21 25.16
C GLN A 343 10.14 -19.10 24.90
N VAL A 344 10.99 -18.84 25.90
CA VAL A 344 11.43 -19.72 27.01
C VAL A 344 12.37 -20.83 26.52
N LEU A 345 13.64 -20.72 26.96
CA LEU A 345 14.71 -21.71 26.69
C LEU A 345 14.51 -22.99 27.51
N ALA A 346 14.73 -24.14 26.86
CA ALA A 346 14.91 -25.45 27.51
C ALA A 346 15.98 -26.26 26.75
N GLN A 347 16.61 -27.22 27.43
CA GLN A 347 17.84 -27.91 26.98
C GLN A 347 17.59 -29.32 26.40
N ASP A 348 18.64 -29.89 25.79
CA ASP A 348 18.70 -31.26 25.27
C ASP A 348 18.26 -32.36 26.27
N THR A 349 17.36 -33.24 25.82
CA THR A 349 17.40 -34.69 26.13
C THR A 349 16.93 -35.47 24.90
N GLY A 350 17.82 -36.24 24.27
CA GLY A 350 17.56 -36.88 22.95
C GLY A 350 17.22 -38.38 22.98
N ILE A 351 17.62 -39.07 21.89
CA ILE A 351 17.56 -40.53 21.58
C ILE A 351 16.52 -40.92 20.50
N ALA A 352 17.06 -41.25 19.30
CA ALA A 352 16.61 -42.23 18.28
C ALA A 352 15.24 -42.04 17.57
N THR A 353 15.02 -42.49 16.32
CA THR A 353 15.88 -43.23 15.37
C THR A 353 15.54 -42.83 13.92
N ILE A 354 16.50 -42.98 12.99
CA ILE A 354 16.27 -42.92 11.53
C ILE A 354 16.33 -44.34 10.93
N PRO A 355 15.41 -44.70 10.03
CA PRO A 355 15.62 -45.75 9.02
C PRO A 355 16.09 -45.15 7.69
N ASP A 356 17.10 -45.77 7.08
CA ASP A 356 17.85 -45.22 5.94
C ASP A 356 17.21 -45.34 4.54
N ALA A 357 17.88 -44.67 3.59
CA ALA A 357 18.05 -45.04 2.18
C ALA A 357 17.01 -44.59 1.13
N LEU A 358 17.33 -43.47 0.46
CA LEU A 358 17.43 -43.45 -1.00
C LEU A 358 18.83 -42.93 -1.41
N PRO A 359 19.37 -43.35 -2.58
CA PRO A 359 20.82 -43.34 -2.80
C PRO A 359 21.40 -42.02 -3.30
N VAL A 360 22.66 -41.79 -2.95
CA VAL A 360 23.55 -40.81 -3.61
C VAL A 360 23.85 -41.30 -5.03
N ILE A 361 23.79 -40.38 -6.01
CA ILE A 361 24.37 -40.58 -7.34
C ILE A 361 25.50 -39.57 -7.49
N ASP A 362 26.72 -40.06 -7.67
CA ASP A 362 27.95 -39.28 -7.79
C ASP A 362 28.19 -38.80 -9.24
N SER A 363 28.91 -37.70 -9.35
CA SER A 363 29.35 -37.03 -10.57
C SER A 363 30.46 -37.76 -11.34
N THR A 364 30.11 -38.83 -12.06
CA THR A 364 30.94 -39.32 -13.20
C THR A 364 30.10 -39.66 -14.42
N GLY A 365 30.64 -39.38 -15.62
CA GLY A 365 29.93 -39.58 -16.89
C GLY A 365 30.14 -40.97 -17.48
N GLY A 366 29.07 -41.58 -18.00
CA GLY A 366 29.13 -42.83 -18.77
C GLY A 366 27.74 -43.33 -19.18
N ILE A 367 27.47 -43.40 -20.48
CA ILE A 367 26.23 -44.00 -21.03
C ILE A 367 26.53 -45.41 -21.54
N PRO A 368 25.81 -46.44 -21.07
CA PRO A 368 25.62 -47.69 -21.79
C PRO A 368 24.20 -47.77 -22.37
N ARG A 369 24.07 -47.83 -23.70
CA ARG A 369 22.86 -48.31 -24.40
C ARG A 369 23.00 -49.82 -24.68
N LEU A 370 21.90 -50.58 -24.75
CA LEU A 370 21.44 -51.21 -26.02
C LEU A 370 20.24 -52.19 -25.84
N GLY A 371 19.57 -52.46 -26.98
CA GLY A 371 18.33 -53.26 -27.10
C GLY A 371 17.09 -52.36 -27.11
N GLY A 372 16.51 -51.93 -28.24
CA GLY A 372 16.47 -52.51 -29.60
C GLY A 372 15.16 -53.30 -29.73
N VAL A 373 14.22 -52.99 -30.63
CA VAL A 373 14.29 -52.69 -32.09
C VAL A 373 13.34 -51.50 -32.40
N ALA A 374 13.77 -50.41 -33.07
CA ALA A 374 13.66 -50.06 -34.50
C ALA A 374 12.20 -49.91 -35.04
N LEU A 375 11.85 -49.01 -35.98
CA LEU A 375 12.64 -48.37 -37.07
C LEU A 375 12.34 -46.86 -37.25
N GLU A 376 13.28 -46.18 -37.94
CA GLU A 376 13.16 -45.06 -38.93
C GLU A 376 12.06 -43.98 -38.73
N ASP A 377 12.39 -42.69 -38.53
CA ASP A 377 13.10 -41.70 -39.39
C ASP A 377 12.20 -41.01 -40.43
N GLU A 378 11.99 -39.69 -40.28
CA GLU A 378 12.50 -38.70 -41.23
C GLU A 378 12.36 -37.25 -40.68
N LEU A 379 13.24 -36.36 -41.15
CA LEU A 379 13.14 -34.90 -40.99
C LEU A 379 12.39 -34.33 -42.19
N THR A 380 11.56 -33.30 -42.00
CA THR A 380 11.26 -32.36 -43.09
C THR A 380 10.85 -30.99 -42.57
N GLU A 381 11.55 -29.95 -43.03
CA GLU A 381 10.97 -28.62 -43.16
C GLU A 381 9.95 -28.68 -44.30
N ILE A 382 8.76 -28.09 -44.13
CA ILE A 382 7.90 -27.71 -45.26
C ILE A 382 7.52 -26.24 -45.10
N ASN A 383 7.63 -25.52 -46.21
CA ASN A 383 7.60 -24.07 -46.28
C ASN A 383 6.16 -23.52 -46.41
N VAL A 384 6.04 -22.20 -46.30
CA VAL A 384 4.85 -21.42 -46.66
C VAL A 384 4.57 -21.55 -48.16
N ASP A 385 3.32 -21.89 -48.56
CA ASP A 385 2.53 -21.05 -49.48
C ASP A 385 1.14 -21.62 -49.88
N GLY A 386 0.15 -20.70 -49.89
CA GLY A 386 -0.78 -20.57 -51.02
C GLY A 386 -2.11 -21.35 -51.05
N ILE A 387 -3.04 -20.78 -51.84
CA ILE A 387 -4.29 -21.36 -52.38
C ILE A 387 -5.41 -21.61 -51.35
N SER A 388 -6.63 -21.04 -51.47
CA SER A 388 -7.14 -19.92 -52.28
C SER A 388 -8.49 -19.44 -51.73
N ALA A 389 -8.89 -18.20 -52.03
CA ALA A 389 -10.16 -17.64 -51.54
C ALA A 389 -11.39 -18.05 -52.37
N SER A 390 -12.53 -18.28 -51.71
CA SER A 390 -13.88 -17.99 -52.22
C SER A 390 -14.93 -18.18 -51.10
N GLY A 391 -16.03 -17.42 -51.11
CA GLY A 391 -17.12 -17.59 -50.12
C GLY A 391 -17.79 -16.29 -49.65
N SER A 392 -18.47 -15.58 -50.55
CA SER A 392 -19.32 -14.42 -50.20
C SER A 392 -20.63 -14.84 -49.54
N MET A 393 -21.12 -14.08 -48.55
CA MET A 393 -22.57 -13.87 -48.37
C MET A 393 -22.87 -12.64 -47.49
N ASP A 394 -23.36 -11.57 -48.12
CA ASP A 394 -24.05 -10.48 -47.43
C ASP A 394 -25.41 -10.93 -46.90
N ARG A 395 -25.83 -10.39 -45.74
CA ARG A 395 -27.22 -9.99 -45.47
C ARG A 395 -27.28 -8.81 -44.50
N ASP A 396 -27.67 -7.65 -45.02
CA ASP A 396 -28.30 -6.59 -44.22
C ASP A 396 -29.58 -7.10 -43.52
N LEU A 397 -29.95 -6.45 -42.40
CA LEU A 397 -31.32 -5.96 -42.18
C LEU A 397 -31.43 -4.97 -40.99
N GLN A 398 -31.30 -3.69 -41.36
CA GLN A 398 -32.00 -2.49 -40.83
C GLN A 398 -32.61 -2.44 -39.41
N LYS A 399 -32.16 -1.41 -38.67
CA LYS A 399 -32.92 -0.33 -37.99
C LYS A 399 -34.08 -0.63 -37.01
N ASP A 400 -33.92 -0.07 -35.80
CA ASP A 400 -34.80 0.91 -35.08
C ASP A 400 -34.68 0.67 -33.55
N SER A 401 -34.86 1.63 -32.63
CA SER A 401 -34.90 3.11 -32.67
C SER A 401 -34.74 3.64 -31.23
N SER A 402 -34.37 4.93 -31.08
CA SER A 402 -34.53 5.77 -29.86
C SER A 402 -34.71 5.12 -28.48
N ASP A 403 -33.78 5.38 -27.56
CA ASP A 403 -33.99 6.48 -26.59
C ASP A 403 -32.65 6.95 -26.01
N GLY A 404 -32.62 8.19 -25.51
CA GLY A 404 -31.43 8.80 -24.93
C GLY A 404 -31.52 8.91 -23.41
N ASN A 405 -30.38 8.81 -22.73
CA ASN A 405 -30.23 9.36 -21.39
C ASN A 405 -28.78 9.83 -21.19
N GLU A 406 -28.59 10.84 -20.36
CA GLU A 406 -27.30 11.48 -20.14
C GLU A 406 -26.44 10.61 -19.20
N HIS A 407 -25.25 10.19 -19.67
CA HIS A 407 -24.25 9.55 -18.81
C HIS A 407 -23.24 10.59 -18.33
N GLU A 408 -23.34 10.96 -17.06
CA GLU A 408 -22.24 11.64 -16.35
C GLU A 408 -21.01 10.72 -16.38
N ASN A 409 -19.88 11.25 -16.83
CA ASN A 409 -18.69 10.43 -17.13
C ASN A 409 -17.82 10.22 -15.88
N THR A 410 -18.34 9.48 -14.90
CA THR A 410 -17.55 8.96 -13.77
C THR A 410 -16.69 7.79 -14.24
N GLY A 411 -15.37 7.96 -14.20
CA GLY A 411 -14.40 6.94 -14.63
C GLY A 411 -14.30 5.76 -13.65
N GLU A 412 -15.32 4.89 -13.64
CA GLU A 412 -15.35 3.69 -12.80
C GLU A 412 -14.42 2.59 -13.35
N PHE A 413 -13.48 2.13 -12.53
CA PHE A 413 -12.68 0.92 -12.79
C PHE A 413 -13.47 -0.37 -12.49
N GLU A 414 -14.68 -0.47 -13.05
CA GLU A 414 -15.63 -1.58 -12.91
C GLU A 414 -15.25 -2.80 -13.78
N THR A 415 -14.06 -3.37 -13.56
CA THR A 415 -13.77 -4.75 -14.03
C THR A 415 -14.22 -5.76 -12.98
N LEU A 416 -15.50 -5.74 -12.61
CA LEU A 416 -16.12 -6.77 -11.77
C LEU A 416 -16.08 -8.13 -12.51
N ILE A 417 -15.04 -8.92 -12.26
CA ILE A 417 -15.01 -10.33 -12.64
C ILE A 417 -15.63 -11.13 -11.49
N PRO A 418 -16.91 -11.56 -11.57
CA PRO A 418 -17.48 -12.43 -10.55
C PRO A 418 -16.73 -13.75 -10.51
N ILE A 419 -16.43 -14.21 -9.29
CA ILE A 419 -15.71 -15.46 -8.98
C ILE A 419 -16.42 -16.71 -9.57
N ASN A 420 -17.68 -16.56 -10.01
CA ASN A 420 -18.47 -17.59 -10.69
C ASN A 420 -18.09 -17.89 -12.17
N LYS A 421 -17.08 -17.25 -12.79
CA LYS A 421 -16.63 -17.69 -14.14
C LYS A 421 -15.97 -19.09 -14.07
N PRO A 422 -16.46 -20.10 -14.83
CA PRO A 422 -16.16 -21.51 -14.57
C PRO A 422 -14.71 -21.96 -14.83
N MET A 423 -13.84 -21.13 -15.41
CA MET A 423 -12.42 -21.48 -15.61
C MET A 423 -11.61 -21.48 -14.30
N TRP A 424 -11.99 -20.70 -13.29
CA TRP A 424 -11.24 -20.62 -12.02
C TRP A 424 -11.30 -21.90 -11.17
N ARG A 425 -12.33 -22.74 -11.37
CA ARG A 425 -12.57 -24.00 -10.62
C ARG A 425 -11.46 -25.07 -10.75
N TRP A 426 -10.49 -24.87 -11.63
CA TRP A 426 -9.38 -25.82 -11.84
C TRP A 426 -8.06 -25.42 -11.18
N TYR A 427 -7.95 -24.20 -10.64
CA TYR A 427 -6.69 -23.66 -10.10
C TYR A 427 -6.70 -23.40 -8.59
N ILE A 428 -7.87 -23.33 -7.95
CA ILE A 428 -8.01 -23.07 -6.50
C ILE A 428 -8.32 -24.38 -5.77
N TYR A 429 -7.30 -25.22 -5.57
CA TYR A 429 -7.38 -26.52 -4.88
C TYR A 429 -6.46 -26.67 -3.66
N GLU A 430 -5.63 -25.67 -3.35
CA GLU A 430 -4.83 -25.61 -2.11
C GLU A 430 -5.04 -24.25 -1.42
N LYS A 431 -4.80 -24.20 -0.10
CA LYS A 431 -4.90 -22.97 0.71
C LYS A 431 -4.12 -21.83 0.06
N VAL A 432 -4.79 -20.71 -0.17
CA VAL A 432 -4.17 -19.49 -0.71
C VAL A 432 -3.83 -18.58 0.45
N VAL A 433 -2.58 -18.15 0.52
CA VAL A 433 -2.07 -17.26 1.57
C VAL A 433 -2.12 -15.83 1.04
N ILE A 434 -2.64 -14.89 1.84
CA ILE A 434 -2.56 -13.46 1.51
C ILE A 434 -1.47 -12.81 2.36
N ALA A 435 -0.60 -12.06 1.69
CA ALA A 435 0.47 -11.29 2.28
C ALA A 435 0.20 -9.79 2.12
N PRO A 436 -0.27 -9.07 3.16
CA PRO A 436 -0.50 -7.63 3.09
C PRO A 436 0.82 -6.86 2.92
N LEU A 437 0.79 -5.80 2.11
CA LEU A 437 1.88 -4.85 1.91
C LEU A 437 1.56 -3.53 2.64
N ARG A 438 2.56 -2.84 3.16
CA ARG A 438 2.46 -1.47 3.72
C ARG A 438 2.31 -0.41 2.61
N CYS A 439 1.40 -0.63 1.67
CA CYS A 439 1.00 0.32 0.64
C CYS A 439 -0.48 0.17 0.27
N ARG A 440 -1.09 1.21 -0.31
CA ARG A 440 -2.53 1.30 -0.59
C ARG A 440 -2.83 2.08 -1.87
N ILE A 441 -4.04 1.90 -2.40
CA ILE A 441 -4.65 2.75 -3.43
C ILE A 441 -5.97 3.28 -2.86
N GLY A 442 -6.07 4.60 -2.68
CA GLY A 442 -7.18 5.21 -1.94
C GLY A 442 -7.29 4.64 -0.52
N GLN A 443 -8.41 3.98 -0.22
CA GLN A 443 -8.65 3.28 1.05
C GLN A 443 -8.29 1.77 1.04
N ASN A 444 -7.93 1.19 -0.11
CA ASN A 444 -7.67 -0.25 -0.25
C ASN A 444 -6.19 -0.55 0.00
N GLN A 445 -5.88 -1.36 1.02
CA GLN A 445 -4.52 -1.89 1.20
C GLN A 445 -4.19 -2.88 0.07
N LEU A 446 -2.94 -2.91 -0.38
CA LEU A 446 -2.49 -3.90 -1.35
C LEU A 446 -1.93 -5.15 -0.66
N GLY A 447 -1.98 -6.28 -1.37
CA GLY A 447 -1.38 -7.53 -0.93
C GLY A 447 -0.89 -8.38 -2.08
N ILE A 448 0.02 -9.30 -1.78
CA ILE A 448 0.42 -10.36 -2.70
C ILE A 448 -0.38 -11.60 -2.35
N LEU A 449 -1.16 -12.07 -3.32
CA LEU A 449 -1.80 -13.38 -3.28
C LEU A 449 -0.73 -14.43 -3.56
N LEU A 450 -0.59 -15.42 -2.67
CA LEU A 450 0.40 -16.47 -2.73
C LEU A 450 -0.30 -17.83 -2.80
N SER A 451 -0.38 -18.42 -4.00
CA SER A 451 -0.91 -19.77 -4.15
C SER A 451 0.11 -20.78 -3.65
N LYS A 452 -0.33 -21.64 -2.73
CA LYS A 452 0.52 -22.69 -2.16
C LYS A 452 0.94 -23.68 -3.25
N GLY A 453 2.23 -24.01 -3.24
CA GLY A 453 2.79 -25.19 -3.90
C GLY A 453 3.35 -26.17 -2.87
N ARG A 454 4.25 -27.05 -3.33
CA ARG A 454 4.91 -28.03 -2.45
C ARG A 454 5.70 -27.34 -1.33
N ALA A 455 5.09 -27.29 -0.14
CA ALA A 455 5.75 -26.95 1.11
C ALA A 455 6.71 -28.06 1.53
N TYR A 456 7.88 -27.71 2.07
CA TYR A 456 8.80 -28.66 2.68
C TYR A 456 9.49 -28.07 3.91
N SER A 457 9.71 -28.89 4.93
CA SER A 457 10.47 -28.49 6.12
C SER A 457 11.95 -28.76 5.90
N LEU A 458 12.80 -27.76 6.19
CA LEU A 458 14.25 -27.91 6.20
C LEU A 458 14.81 -27.12 7.38
N GLY A 459 15.60 -27.77 8.24
CA GLY A 459 16.20 -27.12 9.42
C GLY A 459 15.19 -26.50 10.39
N GLY A 460 13.98 -27.06 10.51
CA GLY A 460 12.89 -26.52 11.34
C GLY A 460 12.11 -25.37 10.72
N LYS A 461 12.42 -24.97 9.48
CA LYS A 461 11.73 -23.89 8.76
C LYS A 461 10.83 -24.42 7.64
N MET A 462 9.62 -23.87 7.54
CA MET A 462 8.71 -24.17 6.43
C MET A 462 9.09 -23.34 5.20
N ASN A 463 9.59 -24.03 4.17
CA ASN A 463 9.89 -23.42 2.88
C ASN A 463 8.67 -23.58 1.98
N LEU A 464 8.13 -22.46 1.49
CA LEU A 464 7.01 -22.45 0.56
C LEU A 464 7.54 -22.25 -0.86
N ARG A 465 7.49 -23.30 -1.67
CA ARG A 465 7.59 -23.14 -3.13
C ARG A 465 6.28 -22.54 -3.62
N LEU A 466 6.36 -21.30 -4.09
CA LEU A 466 5.21 -20.51 -4.48
C LEU A 466 4.87 -20.74 -5.94
N HIS A 467 3.57 -20.76 -6.22
CA HIS A 467 3.06 -20.49 -7.55
C HIS A 467 2.30 -19.16 -7.50
N TYR A 468 2.46 -18.35 -8.54
CA TYR A 468 1.62 -17.18 -8.83
C TYR A 468 1.55 -16.09 -7.73
N PRO A 469 2.64 -15.36 -7.45
CA PRO A 469 2.49 -14.06 -6.80
C PRO A 469 1.58 -13.18 -7.68
N SER A 470 0.47 -12.68 -7.13
CA SER A 470 -0.47 -11.82 -7.85
C SER A 470 -0.85 -10.62 -6.99
N LEU A 471 -0.77 -9.41 -7.54
CA LEU A 471 -1.19 -8.20 -6.82
C LEU A 471 -2.72 -8.16 -6.68
N VAL A 472 -3.19 -8.09 -5.43
CA VAL A 472 -4.61 -8.03 -5.08
C VAL A 472 -4.89 -6.82 -4.20
N MET A 473 -6.07 -6.23 -4.38
CA MET A 473 -6.58 -5.25 -3.41
C MET A 473 -7.20 -6.01 -2.23
N ILE A 474 -6.62 -5.83 -1.05
CA ILE A 474 -7.21 -6.25 0.23
C ILE A 474 -8.20 -5.16 0.61
N ASN A 475 -9.44 -5.32 0.17
CA ASN A 475 -10.53 -4.45 0.60
C ASN A 475 -10.90 -4.75 2.05
N MET A 476 -10.16 -4.16 3.00
CA MET A 476 -10.47 -4.19 4.43
C MET A 476 -11.82 -3.55 4.76
N LYS A 477 -12.42 -2.76 3.85
CA LYS A 477 -13.72 -2.17 4.10
C LYS A 477 -14.77 -3.25 4.34
N MET A 478 -14.73 -4.46 3.76
CA MET A 478 -15.85 -5.40 3.98
C MET A 478 -16.00 -5.88 5.44
N ALA A 479 -14.95 -5.87 6.26
CA ALA A 479 -15.09 -6.09 7.69
C ALA A 479 -15.81 -4.90 8.36
N ARG A 480 -15.38 -3.67 8.05
CA ARG A 480 -15.97 -2.43 8.56
C ARG A 480 -17.40 -2.20 8.05
N GLU A 481 -17.65 -2.40 6.76
CA GLU A 481 -18.92 -2.26 6.06
C GLU A 481 -19.92 -3.32 6.51
N LYS A 482 -19.52 -4.59 6.70
CA LYS A 482 -20.44 -5.60 7.25
C LYS A 482 -20.84 -5.28 8.69
N VAL A 483 -19.89 -4.87 9.53
CA VAL A 483 -20.18 -4.42 10.91
C VAL A 483 -21.09 -3.18 10.89
N VAL A 484 -20.78 -2.19 10.04
CA VAL A 484 -21.60 -0.97 9.90
C VAL A 484 -22.98 -1.30 9.32
N GLU A 485 -23.14 -2.16 8.33
CA GLU A 485 -24.44 -2.59 7.79
C GLU A 485 -25.28 -3.35 8.84
N GLU A 486 -24.68 -4.29 9.60
CA GLU A 486 -25.34 -5.01 10.70
C GLU A 486 -25.81 -4.05 11.81
N TYR A 487 -25.02 -3.03 12.16
CA TYR A 487 -25.42 -2.00 13.13
C TYR A 487 -26.42 -0.98 12.57
N ASN A 488 -26.26 -0.50 11.34
CA ASN A 488 -27.17 0.44 10.68
C ASN A 488 -28.59 -0.16 10.57
N ALA A 489 -28.70 -1.47 10.29
CA ALA A 489 -29.98 -2.19 10.27
C ALA A 489 -30.62 -2.38 11.65
N SER A 490 -29.88 -2.12 12.73
CA SER A 490 -30.24 -2.51 14.12
C SER A 490 -30.33 -1.33 15.10
N ALA A 491 -29.95 -0.11 14.71
CA ALA A 491 -29.77 1.05 15.59
C ALA A 491 -30.96 1.35 16.53
N SER A 492 -32.19 1.33 16.01
CA SER A 492 -33.42 1.58 16.79
C SER A 492 -33.80 0.46 17.77
N ASN A 493 -33.28 -0.75 17.55
CA ASN A 493 -33.64 -1.93 18.33
C ASN A 493 -32.75 -2.11 19.57
N TYR A 494 -31.53 -1.55 19.57
CA TYR A 494 -30.59 -1.67 20.68
C TYR A 494 -31.10 -1.02 21.98
N GLU A 495 -31.73 0.16 21.89
CA GLU A 495 -32.36 0.81 23.06
C GLU A 495 -33.62 0.07 23.53
N THR A 496 -34.34 -0.56 22.59
CA THR A 496 -35.48 -1.43 22.89
C THR A 496 -35.04 -2.70 23.63
N PHE A 497 -33.89 -3.29 23.27
CA PHE A 497 -33.29 -4.42 23.98
C PHE A 497 -33.00 -4.08 25.45
N THR A 498 -32.43 -2.90 25.72
CA THR A 498 -32.09 -2.42 27.06
C THR A 498 -33.30 -2.35 27.99
N ILE A 499 -34.49 -2.05 27.46
CA ILE A 499 -35.74 -1.85 28.22
C ILE A 499 -36.57 -3.14 28.31
N THR A 500 -36.65 -3.91 27.22
CA THR A 500 -37.55 -5.07 27.11
C THR A 500 -36.96 -6.36 27.69
N THR A 501 -35.65 -6.57 27.62
CA THR A 501 -35.03 -7.83 28.06
C THR A 501 -34.60 -7.84 29.54
N PRO A 502 -34.55 -9.01 30.20
CA PRO A 502 -33.96 -9.14 31.53
C PRO A 502 -32.50 -8.66 31.59
N ILE A 503 -31.65 -9.07 30.62
CA ILE A 503 -30.22 -8.74 30.63
C ILE A 503 -29.96 -7.26 30.39
N GLY A 504 -30.72 -6.59 29.51
CA GLY A 504 -30.59 -5.15 29.27
C GLY A 504 -30.91 -4.28 30.49
N ARG A 505 -31.85 -4.75 31.34
CA ARG A 505 -32.14 -4.12 32.64
C ARG A 505 -31.00 -4.34 33.64
N LEU A 506 -30.49 -5.56 33.73
CA LEU A 506 -29.32 -5.87 34.57
C LEU A 506 -28.10 -5.03 34.16
N GLU A 507 -27.79 -4.98 32.86
CA GLU A 507 -26.72 -4.17 32.29
C GLU A 507 -26.88 -2.69 32.67
N THR A 508 -28.09 -2.16 32.65
CA THR A 508 -28.35 -0.75 33.02
C THR A 508 -28.18 -0.49 34.52
N GLU A 509 -28.59 -1.41 35.39
CA GLU A 509 -28.35 -1.26 36.83
C GLU A 509 -26.86 -1.41 37.20
N LEU A 510 -26.13 -2.30 36.51
CA LEU A 510 -24.67 -2.40 36.61
C LEU A 510 -23.99 -1.12 36.10
N TYR A 511 -24.38 -0.62 34.92
CA TYR A 511 -23.87 0.62 34.34
C TYR A 511 -24.06 1.82 35.29
N LEU A 512 -25.26 2.01 35.83
CA LEU A 512 -25.53 3.11 36.76
C LEU A 512 -24.76 2.97 38.08
N THR A 513 -24.50 1.74 38.53
CA THR A 513 -23.64 1.46 39.69
C THR A 513 -22.16 1.75 39.39
N ALA A 514 -21.69 1.51 38.17
CA ALA A 514 -20.35 1.84 37.70
C ALA A 514 -20.15 3.36 37.52
N LEU A 515 -21.14 4.02 36.91
CA LEU A 515 -21.17 5.46 36.65
C LEU A 515 -21.14 6.26 37.96
N GLY A 516 -21.90 5.85 38.98
CA GLY A 516 -22.01 6.56 40.25
C GLY A 516 -22.63 7.94 40.09
N ASP A 517 -22.03 8.96 40.72
CA ASP A 517 -22.36 10.36 40.48
C ASP A 517 -21.47 10.92 39.33
N PRO A 518 -22.06 11.39 38.22
CA PRO A 518 -21.33 12.02 37.13
C PRO A 518 -21.44 13.56 37.15
N THR A 519 -21.98 14.18 38.21
CA THR A 519 -22.24 15.62 38.27
C THR A 519 -20.98 16.44 37.95
N GLY A 520 -21.05 17.24 36.87
CA GLY A 520 -19.96 18.11 36.42
C GLY A 520 -18.83 17.43 35.64
N LEU A 521 -18.88 16.11 35.42
CA LEU A 521 -17.80 15.36 34.75
C LEU A 521 -17.85 15.52 33.23
N ASN A 522 -16.68 15.62 32.59
CA ASN A 522 -16.50 15.43 31.15
C ASN A 522 -16.21 13.96 30.87
N ILE A 523 -16.95 13.36 29.93
CA ILE A 523 -16.93 11.91 29.66
C ILE A 523 -16.54 11.64 28.20
N LEU A 524 -15.75 10.58 27.96
CA LEU A 524 -15.50 10.01 26.64
C LEU A 524 -16.16 8.63 26.55
N ASP A 525 -17.00 8.41 25.53
CA ASP A 525 -17.77 7.19 25.31
C ASP A 525 -17.25 6.48 24.04
N LEU A 526 -16.41 5.47 24.23
CA LEU A 526 -15.74 4.72 23.15
C LEU A 526 -16.63 3.54 22.71
N GLY A 527 -17.04 3.55 21.44
CA GLY A 527 -18.08 2.64 20.93
C GLY A 527 -19.46 2.97 21.50
N GLY A 528 -19.75 4.26 21.72
CA GLY A 528 -20.97 4.70 22.38
C GLY A 528 -22.26 4.54 21.55
N GLY A 529 -22.15 4.15 20.28
CA GLY A 529 -23.29 3.88 19.38
C GLY A 529 -24.24 5.07 19.24
N THR A 530 -25.52 4.85 19.52
CA THR A 530 -26.54 5.92 19.55
C THR A 530 -26.38 6.89 20.72
N GLY A 531 -25.36 6.76 21.57
CA GLY A 531 -25.13 7.62 22.73
C GLY A 531 -26.12 7.39 23.88
N LEU A 532 -26.72 6.19 23.99
CA LEU A 532 -27.64 5.85 25.09
C LEU A 532 -27.00 6.09 26.46
N ARG A 533 -25.75 5.64 26.65
CA ARG A 533 -25.01 5.79 27.91
C ARG A 533 -24.58 7.24 28.14
N ALA A 534 -24.13 7.94 27.08
CA ALA A 534 -23.93 9.39 27.11
C ALA A 534 -25.17 10.18 27.58
N ARG A 535 -26.37 9.91 27.04
CA ARG A 535 -27.63 10.53 27.51
C ARG A 535 -27.91 10.23 28.98
N GLN A 536 -27.78 8.97 29.40
CA GLN A 536 -27.96 8.57 30.80
C GLN A 536 -26.99 9.29 31.77
N ALA A 537 -25.78 9.60 31.33
CA ALA A 537 -24.84 10.39 32.13
C ALA A 537 -25.21 11.88 32.18
N VAL A 538 -25.63 12.48 31.06
CA VAL A 538 -26.07 13.89 30.98
C VAL A 538 -27.34 14.16 31.80
N GLU A 539 -28.31 13.23 31.76
CA GLU A 539 -29.48 13.21 32.64
C GLU A 539 -29.12 13.29 34.13
N ARG A 540 -27.97 12.69 34.51
CA ARG A 540 -27.48 12.58 35.89
C ARG A 540 -26.43 13.64 36.23
N GLY A 541 -26.21 14.62 35.36
CA GLY A 541 -25.40 15.81 35.64
C GLY A 541 -24.02 15.87 34.96
N ALA A 542 -23.62 14.90 34.13
CA ALA A 542 -22.38 14.98 33.34
C ALA A 542 -22.31 16.29 32.56
N ALA A 543 -21.25 17.07 32.69
CA ALA A 543 -21.13 18.39 32.09
C ALA A 543 -21.29 18.29 30.56
N ALA A 544 -20.44 17.46 29.94
CA ALA A 544 -20.49 17.11 28.53
C ALA A 544 -19.97 15.68 28.29
N VAL A 545 -20.33 15.10 27.16
CA VAL A 545 -19.86 13.80 26.68
C VAL A 545 -19.41 13.92 25.23
N ASP A 546 -18.31 13.28 24.87
CA ASP A 546 -17.99 13.00 23.46
C ASP A 546 -18.19 11.51 23.20
N VAL A 547 -19.03 11.19 22.22
CA VAL A 547 -19.30 9.84 21.72
C VAL A 547 -18.44 9.60 20.49
N VAL A 548 -17.60 8.56 20.54
CA VAL A 548 -16.80 8.11 19.40
C VAL A 548 -17.30 6.75 18.95
N ASP A 549 -17.70 6.63 17.68
CA ASP A 549 -18.20 5.38 17.10
C ASP A 549 -17.78 5.23 15.63
N ILE A 550 -17.84 4.02 15.10
CA ILE A 550 -17.42 3.68 13.73
C ILE A 550 -18.59 3.72 12.72
N SER A 551 -19.85 3.70 13.19
CA SER A 551 -21.05 3.79 12.34
C SER A 551 -21.60 5.23 12.24
N PRO A 552 -21.61 5.84 11.03
CA PRO A 552 -22.23 7.14 10.81
C PRO A 552 -23.73 7.18 11.13
N GLU A 553 -24.45 6.07 10.95
CA GLU A 553 -25.89 5.99 11.20
C GLU A 553 -26.20 5.93 12.70
N MET A 554 -25.41 5.17 13.48
CA MET A 554 -25.52 5.15 14.93
C MET A 554 -25.30 6.56 15.51
N LEU A 555 -24.27 7.27 15.01
CA LEU A 555 -24.02 8.67 15.36
C LEU A 555 -25.16 9.60 14.92
N ARG A 556 -25.72 9.43 13.72
CA ARG A 556 -26.86 10.23 13.21
C ARG A 556 -28.13 10.04 14.03
N VAL A 557 -28.44 8.80 14.41
CA VAL A 557 -29.55 8.48 15.34
C VAL A 557 -29.28 9.08 16.72
N GLY A 558 -28.04 8.97 17.20
CA GLY A 558 -27.63 9.55 18.49
C GLY A 558 -27.74 11.07 18.54
N GLN A 559 -27.32 11.77 17.48
CA GLN A 559 -27.51 13.22 17.31
C GLN A 559 -28.99 13.60 17.36
N HIS A 560 -29.86 12.84 16.68
CA HIS A 560 -31.30 13.09 16.69
C HIS A 560 -31.89 12.91 18.10
N GLU A 561 -31.59 11.81 18.79
CA GLU A 561 -32.08 11.58 20.15
C GLU A 561 -31.47 12.55 21.17
N ALA A 562 -30.21 12.96 21.03
CA ALA A 562 -29.62 14.00 21.86
C ALA A 562 -30.31 15.35 21.67
N ALA A 563 -30.59 15.77 20.44
CA ALA A 563 -31.33 17.01 20.16
C ALA A 563 -32.76 16.95 20.70
N LYS A 564 -33.47 15.84 20.47
CA LYS A 564 -34.84 15.58 20.95
C LYS A 564 -34.97 15.60 22.48
N ASN A 565 -33.92 15.22 23.22
CA ASN A 565 -33.86 15.28 24.68
C ASN A 565 -33.22 16.58 25.23
N GLY A 566 -32.87 17.56 24.37
CA GLY A 566 -32.29 18.83 24.79
C GLY A 566 -30.82 18.78 25.21
N PHE A 567 -30.07 17.79 24.71
CA PHE A 567 -28.67 17.51 25.06
C PHE A 567 -27.67 17.78 23.91
N ALA A 568 -28.09 18.37 22.79
CA ALA A 568 -27.23 18.64 21.64
C ALA A 568 -25.97 19.46 22.00
N ASP A 569 -26.11 20.49 22.85
CA ASP A 569 -24.99 21.33 23.29
C ASP A 569 -24.04 20.62 24.29
N ARG A 570 -24.37 19.39 24.71
CA ARG A 570 -23.66 18.62 25.74
C ARG A 570 -23.18 17.24 25.28
N ILE A 571 -23.60 16.75 24.12
CA ILE A 571 -23.15 15.46 23.57
C ILE A 571 -22.65 15.67 22.14
N ARG A 572 -21.32 15.59 21.95
CA ARG A 572 -20.73 15.56 20.60
C ARG A 572 -20.69 14.11 20.10
N PHE A 573 -20.84 13.93 18.79
CA PHE A 573 -20.82 12.64 18.11
C PHE A 573 -19.74 12.69 17.01
N ILE A 574 -18.77 11.78 17.05
CA ILE A 574 -17.54 11.82 16.28
C ILE A 574 -17.31 10.45 15.62
N GLU A 575 -17.10 10.42 14.30
CA GLU A 575 -16.81 9.17 13.58
C GLU A 575 -15.32 8.82 13.68
N ALA A 576 -15.00 7.69 14.31
CA ALA A 576 -13.66 7.09 14.26
C ALA A 576 -13.65 5.60 14.67
N ASP A 577 -12.63 4.88 14.19
CA ASP A 577 -12.30 3.54 14.66
C ASP A 577 -11.45 3.63 15.95
N VAL A 578 -12.04 3.26 17.10
CA VAL A 578 -11.38 3.30 18.42
C VAL A 578 -10.27 2.25 18.59
N SER A 579 -10.08 1.36 17.62
CA SER A 579 -8.93 0.45 17.54
C SER A 579 -7.68 1.09 16.90
N GLN A 580 -7.79 2.32 16.39
CA GLN A 580 -6.68 3.13 15.86
C GLN A 580 -6.32 4.28 16.82
N SER A 581 -5.24 5.02 16.55
CA SER A 581 -4.91 6.21 17.32
C SER A 581 -5.92 7.32 17.07
N LEU A 582 -6.59 7.77 18.13
CA LEU A 582 -7.55 8.89 18.09
C LEU A 582 -6.86 10.28 18.16
N SER A 583 -5.53 10.35 18.05
CA SER A 583 -4.74 11.59 18.19
C SER A 583 -4.95 12.64 17.08
N HIS A 584 -5.73 12.31 16.06
CA HIS A 584 -6.06 13.18 14.93
C HIS A 584 -7.43 13.88 15.09
N LEU A 585 -8.15 13.63 16.19
CA LEU A 585 -9.49 14.15 16.46
C LEU A 585 -9.45 15.37 17.39
N ASP A 586 -10.42 16.28 17.21
CA ASP A 586 -10.71 17.39 18.15
C ASP A 586 -11.39 16.86 19.42
N LEU A 587 -10.68 16.04 20.20
CA LEU A 587 -11.12 15.57 21.52
C LEU A 587 -10.68 16.55 22.62
N ARG A 588 -11.41 16.62 23.73
CA ARG A 588 -11.02 17.45 24.88
C ARG A 588 -9.67 16.97 25.44
N GLU A 589 -8.84 17.92 25.88
CA GLU A 589 -7.46 17.66 26.38
C GLU A 589 -7.38 16.56 27.46
N SER A 590 -8.40 16.45 28.30
CA SER A 590 -8.56 15.31 29.21
C SER A 590 -10.00 15.13 29.67
N TYR A 591 -10.33 13.93 30.14
CA TYR A 591 -11.65 13.55 30.64
C TYR A 591 -11.59 13.06 32.08
N ASP A 592 -12.69 13.22 32.81
CA ASP A 592 -12.85 12.77 34.19
C ASP A 592 -13.22 11.27 34.28
N LEU A 593 -13.92 10.79 33.25
CA LEU A 593 -14.37 9.41 33.08
C LEU A 593 -14.20 9.02 31.61
N VAL A 594 -13.59 7.87 31.35
CA VAL A 594 -13.73 7.17 30.05
C VAL A 594 -14.65 5.97 30.27
N GLN A 595 -15.60 5.77 29.36
CA GLN A 595 -16.46 4.59 29.31
C GLN A 595 -16.28 3.86 27.98
N ALA A 596 -16.20 2.52 28.04
CA ALA A 596 -16.03 1.64 26.88
C ALA A 596 -17.01 0.47 26.99
N ASN A 597 -18.21 0.64 26.45
CA ASN A 597 -19.31 -0.30 26.63
C ASN A 597 -19.36 -1.26 25.43
N TRP A 598 -19.20 -2.56 25.64
CA TRP A 598 -19.21 -3.62 24.62
C TRP A 598 -18.13 -3.57 23.52
N VAL A 599 -17.50 -2.41 23.28
CA VAL A 599 -16.54 -2.19 22.18
C VAL A 599 -15.30 -3.10 22.22
N PHE A 600 -14.92 -3.61 23.39
CA PHE A 600 -13.81 -4.57 23.54
C PHE A 600 -14.16 -5.97 23.01
N ASP A 601 -15.45 -6.34 22.91
CA ASP A 601 -15.93 -7.58 22.28
C ASP A 601 -16.11 -7.46 20.74
N HIS A 602 -15.37 -6.50 20.16
CA HIS A 602 -15.07 -6.40 18.73
C HIS A 602 -13.56 -6.37 18.45
N ALA A 603 -12.70 -6.55 19.47
CA ALA A 603 -11.25 -6.53 19.30
C ALA A 603 -10.74 -7.88 18.79
N GLU A 604 -10.58 -8.03 17.47
CA GLU A 604 -10.13 -9.30 16.87
C GLU A 604 -8.67 -9.70 17.16
N SER A 605 -7.89 -8.85 17.85
CA SER A 605 -6.48 -9.13 18.16
C SER A 605 -6.01 -8.40 19.43
N ILE A 606 -5.01 -8.95 20.12
CA ILE A 606 -4.39 -8.31 21.29
C ILE A 606 -3.85 -6.92 20.92
N GLU A 607 -3.27 -6.78 19.73
CA GLU A 607 -2.77 -5.52 19.16
C GLU A 607 -3.86 -4.43 19.07
N SER A 608 -5.05 -4.75 18.56
CA SER A 608 -6.17 -3.80 18.49
C SER A 608 -6.76 -3.50 19.87
N LEU A 609 -6.84 -4.49 20.78
CA LEU A 609 -7.25 -4.27 22.16
C LEU A 609 -6.26 -3.35 22.91
N GLU A 610 -4.95 -3.52 22.69
CA GLU A 610 -3.91 -2.68 23.29
C GLU A 610 -3.96 -1.24 22.79
N ARG A 611 -4.30 -0.99 21.51
CA ARG A 611 -4.61 0.37 21.02
C ARG A 611 -5.87 0.96 21.67
N MET A 612 -6.94 0.17 21.87
CA MET A 612 -8.13 0.62 22.59
C MET A 612 -7.81 1.02 24.05
N TYR A 613 -7.04 0.20 24.79
CA TYR A 613 -6.59 0.55 26.14
C TYR A 613 -5.64 1.76 26.14
N THR A 614 -4.80 1.92 25.12
CA THR A 614 -3.95 3.11 24.94
C THR A 614 -4.80 4.38 24.80
N ASN A 615 -5.86 4.35 23.97
CA ASN A 615 -6.80 5.47 23.84
C ASN A 615 -7.46 5.81 25.20
N VAL A 616 -7.93 4.80 25.95
CA VAL A 616 -8.49 4.99 27.30
C VAL A 616 -7.53 5.75 28.21
N VAL A 617 -6.27 5.30 28.32
CA VAL A 617 -5.32 5.89 29.28
C VAL A 617 -4.65 7.16 28.79
N THR A 618 -4.64 7.44 27.49
CA THR A 618 -4.21 8.74 26.94
C THR A 618 -5.17 9.84 27.37
N TYR A 619 -6.47 9.68 27.09
CA TYR A 619 -7.48 10.73 27.30
C TYR A 619 -7.99 10.84 28.74
N LEU A 620 -7.89 9.78 29.55
CA LEU A 620 -8.25 9.83 30.96
C LEU A 620 -7.24 10.67 31.77
N LYS A 621 -7.72 11.61 32.59
CA LYS A 621 -6.85 12.38 33.50
C LYS A 621 -6.28 11.49 34.63
N PRO A 622 -5.13 11.83 35.24
CA PRO A 622 -4.64 11.13 36.45
C PRO A 622 -5.69 11.13 37.57
N GLY A 623 -5.91 9.98 38.22
CA GLY A 623 -7.01 9.79 39.18
C GLY A 623 -8.42 9.81 38.58
N GLY A 624 -8.56 9.96 37.25
CA GLY A 624 -9.82 9.80 36.53
C GLY A 624 -10.29 8.34 36.53
N ARG A 625 -11.60 8.14 36.33
CA ARG A 625 -12.23 6.80 36.34
C ARG A 625 -12.29 6.16 34.96
N PHE A 626 -12.20 4.84 34.92
CA PHE A 626 -12.52 4.04 33.73
C PHE A 626 -13.64 3.06 34.06
N ILE A 627 -14.62 2.91 33.16
CA ILE A 627 -15.64 1.85 33.26
C ILE A 627 -15.81 1.13 31.92
N CYS A 628 -16.01 -0.19 31.96
CA CYS A 628 -16.29 -0.97 30.76
C CYS A 628 -17.21 -2.15 31.05
N VAL A 629 -17.83 -2.70 30.00
CA VAL A 629 -18.56 -3.98 30.05
C VAL A 629 -18.12 -4.87 28.89
N HIS A 630 -17.93 -6.14 29.19
CA HIS A 630 -17.59 -7.21 28.25
C HIS A 630 -18.24 -8.53 28.67
N VAL A 631 -18.25 -9.50 27.76
CA VAL A 631 -18.68 -10.88 28.00
C VAL A 631 -17.71 -11.62 28.93
N VAL A 632 -18.25 -12.45 29.82
CA VAL A 632 -17.45 -13.26 30.77
C VAL A 632 -17.13 -14.64 30.22
N ASN A 633 -17.98 -15.24 29.39
CA ASN A 633 -17.71 -16.51 28.73
C ASN A 633 -18.61 -16.69 27.51
N PRO A 634 -18.12 -16.49 26.27
CA PRO A 634 -18.94 -16.68 25.06
C PRO A 634 -19.53 -18.09 24.91
N LYS A 635 -18.89 -19.11 25.50
CA LYS A 635 -19.32 -20.53 25.50
C LYS A 635 -20.17 -20.91 26.72
N GLY A 636 -20.50 -19.95 27.59
CA GLY A 636 -21.18 -20.14 28.87
C GLY A 636 -22.58 -20.75 28.75
N ALA A 637 -23.04 -21.45 29.79
CA ALA A 637 -24.33 -22.13 29.79
C ALA A 637 -25.51 -21.17 29.69
N ASN A 638 -25.44 -20.02 30.39
CA ASN A 638 -26.48 -18.99 30.41
C ASN A 638 -26.72 -18.32 29.04
N LEU A 639 -25.76 -18.39 28.10
CA LEU A 639 -25.84 -17.79 26.76
C LEU A 639 -26.35 -18.76 25.67
N LYS A 640 -26.74 -19.99 26.00
CA LYS A 640 -27.18 -21.01 25.01
C LYS A 640 -28.68 -21.02 24.72
N GLY A 641 -29.44 -20.07 25.28
CA GLY A 641 -30.89 -20.04 25.13
C GLY A 641 -31.50 -18.71 25.57
N LYS A 642 -32.82 -18.58 25.42
CA LYS A 642 -33.50 -17.28 25.49
C LYS A 642 -33.72 -16.70 26.90
N LYS A 643 -33.31 -17.40 27.98
CA LYS A 643 -33.73 -17.13 29.39
C LYS A 643 -33.63 -15.65 29.76
N TYR A 644 -32.51 -15.00 29.45
CA TYR A 644 -32.25 -13.61 29.84
C TYR A 644 -32.43 -12.58 28.71
N GLY A 645 -32.83 -13.01 27.50
CA GLY A 645 -33.07 -12.13 26.36
C GLY A 645 -31.90 -11.96 25.38
N ALA A 646 -30.77 -12.63 25.57
CA ALA A 646 -29.68 -12.74 24.59
C ALA A 646 -29.12 -14.18 24.54
N SER A 647 -28.50 -14.56 23.42
CA SER A 647 -27.81 -15.86 23.27
C SER A 647 -26.71 -15.82 22.21
N HIS A 648 -25.72 -16.69 22.30
CA HIS A 648 -24.65 -16.84 21.31
C HIS A 648 -24.80 -18.13 20.48
N SER A 649 -24.47 -18.05 19.19
CA SER A 649 -24.42 -19.18 18.25
C SER A 649 -23.16 -19.13 17.37
N GLU A 650 -22.92 -20.19 16.60
CA GLU A 650 -21.83 -20.25 15.59
C GLU A 650 -20.47 -19.79 16.17
N ILE A 651 -20.05 -20.42 17.29
CA ILE A 651 -18.83 -20.07 18.02
C ILE A 651 -17.63 -20.78 17.42
N GLU A 652 -16.65 -20.02 16.96
CA GLU A 652 -15.41 -20.47 16.32
C GLU A 652 -14.18 -20.01 17.11
N GLU A 653 -13.08 -20.75 17.00
CA GLU A 653 -11.84 -20.45 17.74
C GLU A 653 -10.85 -19.67 16.86
N THR A 654 -10.32 -18.57 17.39
CA THR A 654 -9.34 -17.72 16.71
C THR A 654 -8.04 -17.64 17.52
N PRO A 655 -6.91 -17.19 16.92
CA PRO A 655 -5.65 -17.03 17.64
C PRO A 655 -5.79 -16.07 18.85
N GLY A 656 -5.87 -16.64 20.06
CA GLY A 656 -6.04 -15.90 21.31
C GLY A 656 -7.48 -15.49 21.66
N GLY A 657 -8.51 -16.05 21.00
CA GLY A 657 -9.90 -15.66 21.25
C GLY A 657 -10.96 -16.53 20.58
N LEU A 658 -12.16 -15.97 20.47
CA LEU A 658 -13.34 -16.58 19.85
C LEU A 658 -14.04 -15.57 18.95
N LYS A 659 -14.56 -16.02 17.81
CA LYS A 659 -15.62 -15.32 17.05
C LYS A 659 -16.94 -16.03 17.26
N TYR A 660 -18.04 -15.28 17.30
CA TYR A 660 -19.38 -15.83 17.48
C TYR A 660 -20.45 -14.85 17.01
N TRP A 661 -21.67 -15.36 16.84
CA TRP A 661 -22.83 -14.54 16.55
C TRP A 661 -23.67 -14.28 17.82
N VAL A 662 -24.00 -13.02 18.07
CA VAL A 662 -24.93 -12.60 19.12
C VAL A 662 -26.34 -12.56 18.54
N THR A 663 -27.33 -13.08 19.28
CA THR A 663 -28.76 -12.84 19.01
C THR A 663 -29.41 -12.16 20.20
N LEU A 664 -29.99 -10.98 19.98
CA LEU A 664 -30.79 -10.23 20.95
C LEU A 664 -32.27 -10.51 20.68
N TYR A 665 -33.02 -10.91 21.71
CA TYR A 665 -34.44 -11.28 21.60
C TYR A 665 -35.37 -10.09 21.84
N THR A 666 -35.17 -9.05 21.03
CA THR A 666 -36.15 -7.99 20.75
C THR A 666 -37.29 -8.49 19.86
N ASP A 667 -38.26 -7.62 19.57
CA ASP A 667 -39.29 -7.84 18.54
C ASP A 667 -39.21 -6.72 17.49
N PRO A 668 -38.71 -6.97 16.27
CA PRO A 668 -38.13 -8.23 15.80
C PRO A 668 -36.76 -8.54 16.47
N PRO A 669 -36.31 -9.81 16.51
CA PRO A 669 -34.98 -10.17 17.01
C PRO A 669 -33.86 -9.61 16.13
N VAL A 670 -32.72 -9.27 16.75
CA VAL A 670 -31.52 -8.75 16.10
C VAL A 670 -30.39 -9.79 16.20
N LYS A 671 -29.60 -9.98 15.13
CA LYS A 671 -28.42 -10.88 15.10
C LYS A 671 -27.23 -10.19 14.43
N PHE A 672 -26.05 -10.23 15.05
CA PHE A 672 -24.80 -9.61 14.56
C PHE A 672 -23.54 -10.39 15.00
N GLY A 673 -22.39 -10.12 14.37
CA GLY A 673 -21.10 -10.74 14.72
C GLY A 673 -20.35 -10.05 15.87
N SER A 674 -19.64 -10.82 16.69
CA SER A 674 -18.80 -10.34 17.81
C SER A 674 -17.54 -11.20 17.96
N ALA A 675 -16.49 -10.63 18.55
CA ALA A 675 -15.17 -11.26 18.71
C ALA A 675 -14.51 -10.86 20.04
N SER A 676 -14.25 -11.85 20.89
CA SER A 676 -13.67 -11.63 22.23
C SER A 676 -12.35 -12.39 22.39
N LEU A 677 -11.39 -11.77 23.04
CA LEU A 677 -10.07 -12.36 23.33
C LEU A 677 -10.08 -13.04 24.70
N GLU A 678 -9.28 -14.09 24.86
CA GLU A 678 -9.19 -14.87 26.11
C GLU A 678 -8.79 -13.98 27.30
N VAL A 679 -8.01 -12.92 27.07
CA VAL A 679 -7.62 -11.97 28.13
C VAL A 679 -8.81 -11.18 28.71
N LEU A 680 -9.93 -11.09 28.00
CA LEU A 680 -11.19 -10.51 28.48
C LEU A 680 -12.06 -11.59 29.17
N TYR A 681 -12.45 -12.64 28.44
CA TYR A 681 -13.36 -13.68 28.95
C TYR A 681 -12.71 -14.69 29.93
N SER A 682 -11.44 -14.51 30.30
CA SER A 682 -10.86 -15.18 31.47
C SER A 682 -11.21 -14.49 32.80
N GLY A 683 -11.93 -13.36 32.77
CA GLY A 683 -12.15 -12.51 33.96
C GLY A 683 -10.88 -11.78 34.43
N SER A 684 -9.83 -11.77 33.60
CA SER A 684 -8.50 -11.29 33.93
C SER A 684 -8.41 -9.76 33.89
N LEU A 685 -8.19 -9.12 35.05
CA LEU A 685 -7.97 -7.68 35.13
C LEU A 685 -6.57 -7.22 34.66
N LYS A 686 -5.69 -8.14 34.22
CA LYS A 686 -4.30 -7.84 33.80
C LYS A 686 -4.16 -6.77 32.72
N MET A 687 -5.17 -6.59 31.85
CA MET A 687 -5.16 -5.50 30.87
C MET A 687 -5.30 -4.12 31.52
N HIS A 688 -6.08 -4.01 32.59
CA HIS A 688 -6.16 -2.79 33.39
C HIS A 688 -4.81 -2.52 34.06
N GLU A 689 -4.23 -3.54 34.70
CA GLU A 689 -2.92 -3.47 35.37
C GLU A 689 -1.79 -3.07 34.40
N LYS A 690 -1.72 -3.70 33.21
CA LYS A 690 -0.72 -3.41 32.16
C LYS A 690 -0.71 -1.94 31.74
N PHE A 691 -1.88 -1.31 31.67
CA PHE A 691 -2.01 0.09 31.25
C PHE A 691 -2.07 1.09 32.41
N GLY A 692 -1.77 0.67 33.65
CA GLY A 692 -1.72 1.56 34.81
C GLY A 692 -3.11 1.98 35.34
N LEU A 693 -4.15 1.22 35.02
CA LEU A 693 -5.49 1.37 35.59
C LEU A 693 -5.57 0.59 36.91
N VAL A 694 -5.38 1.30 38.02
CA VAL A 694 -5.41 0.79 39.40
C VAL A 694 -6.83 0.68 39.95
N ASN A 695 -6.98 -0.01 41.09
CA ASN A 695 -8.27 -0.24 41.77
C ASN A 695 -9.33 -0.92 40.89
N ALA A 696 -8.91 -1.66 39.87
CA ALA A 696 -9.78 -2.43 38.99
C ALA A 696 -10.61 -3.44 39.80
N LYS A 697 -11.93 -3.38 39.66
CA LYS A 697 -12.89 -4.23 40.38
C LYS A 697 -14.14 -4.49 39.56
N VAL A 698 -14.75 -5.64 39.77
CA VAL A 698 -16.04 -6.03 39.18
C VAL A 698 -17.19 -5.37 39.96
N VAL A 699 -18.23 -4.93 39.25
CA VAL A 699 -19.51 -4.52 39.85
C VAL A 699 -20.36 -5.77 40.11
N PRO A 700 -20.68 -6.14 41.37
CA PRO A 700 -21.32 -7.42 41.65
C PRO A 700 -22.81 -7.45 41.26
N ILE A 701 -23.22 -8.49 40.55
CA ILE A 701 -24.59 -8.68 40.02
C ILE A 701 -25.62 -8.75 41.15
N GLU A 702 -25.29 -9.41 42.25
CA GLU A 702 -26.13 -9.58 43.44
C GLU A 702 -26.48 -8.25 44.16
N ASN A 703 -25.76 -7.17 43.88
CA ASN A 703 -26.07 -5.84 44.40
C ASN A 703 -27.09 -5.08 43.54
N THR A 704 -27.38 -5.53 42.31
CA THR A 704 -28.43 -4.93 41.48
C THR A 704 -29.82 -5.15 42.11
N LYS A 705 -30.79 -4.33 41.73
CA LYS A 705 -32.17 -4.47 42.21
C LYS A 705 -32.84 -5.66 41.52
N VAL A 706 -32.64 -5.84 40.21
CA VAL A 706 -33.24 -6.98 39.47
C VAL A 706 -32.82 -8.33 40.04
N ALA A 707 -31.55 -8.52 40.44
CA ALA A 707 -31.07 -9.76 41.05
C ALA A 707 -31.61 -9.99 42.48
N ARG A 708 -32.07 -8.94 43.16
CA ARG A 708 -32.64 -9.00 44.52
C ARG A 708 -34.16 -9.13 44.54
N GLU A 709 -34.84 -8.68 43.48
CA GLU A 709 -36.30 -8.84 43.33
C GLU A 709 -36.69 -10.25 42.84
N ASP A 710 -35.84 -10.93 42.05
CA ASP A 710 -36.03 -12.34 41.69
C ASP A 710 -34.73 -13.17 41.80
N PRO A 711 -34.32 -13.54 43.03
CA PRO A 711 -33.07 -14.26 43.27
C PRO A 711 -33.04 -15.67 42.65
N ASP A 712 -34.20 -16.31 42.46
CA ASP A 712 -34.30 -17.66 41.89
C ASP A 712 -34.13 -17.63 40.37
N PHE A 713 -34.72 -16.64 39.67
CA PHE A 713 -34.46 -16.44 38.24
C PHE A 713 -33.00 -16.09 37.96
N TRP A 714 -32.39 -15.21 38.76
CA TRP A 714 -31.02 -14.74 38.54
C TRP A 714 -29.93 -15.67 39.11
N GLN A 715 -30.28 -16.70 39.88
CA GLN A 715 -29.32 -17.54 40.63
C GLN A 715 -28.19 -18.11 39.76
N ASP A 716 -28.50 -18.56 38.54
CA ASP A 716 -27.51 -19.14 37.63
C ASP A 716 -26.58 -18.08 37.01
N CYS A 717 -27.08 -16.84 36.82
CA CYS A 717 -26.30 -15.72 36.30
C CYS A 717 -25.39 -15.08 37.37
N VAL A 718 -25.78 -15.17 38.65
CA VAL A 718 -24.89 -14.78 39.76
C VAL A 718 -23.74 -15.78 39.93
N LYS A 719 -23.96 -17.08 39.66
CA LYS A 719 -22.93 -18.13 39.72
C LYS A 719 -22.02 -18.15 38.48
N GLU A 720 -22.60 -18.00 37.30
CA GLU A 720 -21.90 -17.99 36.00
C GLU A 720 -22.34 -16.75 35.21
N PRO A 721 -21.75 -15.57 35.49
CA PRO A 721 -22.08 -14.34 34.81
C PRO A 721 -21.96 -14.45 33.29
N MET A 722 -22.88 -13.83 32.57
CA MET A 722 -22.77 -13.65 31.11
C MET A 722 -21.93 -12.41 30.77
N ILE A 723 -22.08 -11.36 31.58
CA ILE A 723 -21.52 -10.02 31.36
C ILE A 723 -20.83 -9.55 32.64
N GLN A 724 -19.81 -8.70 32.51
CA GLN A 724 -19.07 -8.14 33.63
C GLN A 724 -18.80 -6.66 33.41
N PHE A 725 -19.36 -5.83 34.29
CA PHE A 725 -18.95 -4.43 34.41
C PHE A 725 -17.70 -4.34 35.29
N VAL A 726 -16.67 -3.65 34.80
CA VAL A 726 -15.45 -3.34 35.56
C VAL A 726 -15.36 -1.83 35.78
N THR A 727 -14.91 -1.42 36.96
CA THR A 727 -14.51 -0.03 37.25
C THR A 727 -13.05 -0.01 37.66
N ALA A 728 -12.27 0.93 37.14
CA ALA A 728 -10.88 1.19 37.52
C ALA A 728 -10.60 2.70 37.60
N SER A 729 -9.36 3.10 37.89
CA SER A 729 -8.93 4.50 37.84
C SER A 729 -7.50 4.61 37.35
N LYS A 730 -7.16 5.66 36.61
CA LYS A 730 -5.77 5.91 36.18
C LYS A 730 -4.91 6.30 37.40
N ALA A 731 -3.71 5.72 37.48
CA ALA A 731 -2.71 6.03 38.51
C ALA A 731 -2.31 7.51 38.55
#